data_AF-A0A2N7BE82-F1
#
_entry.id   AF-A0A2N7BE82-F1
#
_cell.length_a   1.000
_cell.length_b   1.000
_cell.length_c   1.000
_cell.angle_alpha   90.00
_cell.angle_beta   90.00
_cell.angle_gamma   90.00
#
_symmetry.space_group_name_H-M   'P 1'
#
loop_
_entity.id
_entity.type
_entity.pdbx_description
1 polymer ?
#
loop_
_entity_poly.entity_id
_entity_poly.type
_entity_poly.pdbx_seq_one_letter_code
_entity_poly.pdbx_strand_id
1 'polypeptide(L)'
;MINPQEILQKIEGEVLSSPPAPPRSNTAESIRGILSALVQWVTENDFTPEHEWDGTRIRFLRADGVAGPWIELKGTKGDIPEHVWVGSSVSFQNPDGTFDLPINLKGDKGDKGVKFRGAWQPNTFYAADDVVTFSGSTYRRLADGISGSSLTLANYEVLAQGGSVAGERTITPEKTTFVGVGRNIFNKIDPNNQPDKYVLWNTGKLANNSTYIASHFMPVPAGGNIAVPSITQTAFYSGPNEDSYISGVNSGGSSKTFPIPAGAAYMRMSILKSQVDTWMVVVGTVLPEQYQGFYILNGVDFSDLFLITRMIAENAIISSKLADFAVVAEKLGIGSVVADRIAKAAVLPEMASFLKTGKQKFNINHPDNKPDTYVGPDTKGATNPNTSYNSTHFIPVSAITHYPSFKHQIAYYDLNRNYISGETNTRTDQAITPPAGAEWARFSVSKAAWATFMVSEGNASAPWESFYYEFNGIRVSVSDAAIITAKLADLAVSTAKIALKAITTDRIADNAVTPFQTNFILESVGKQKFNKATVEAGMYQNETGFRGGNAGYALSAFIKVEVGKTYTGKGSNNGFRYVTYFNASQQWVGGVKDAGQQFTPPAGVAFVKITIYTVDLDSFMLVLGNAAAPWEVYTTVYDLVMADKPLRATALSESLYADIAKYIKENQVLDSPVQGGDFSIAPKYYWPVGKEFNLYTENTLLNYDLWKGHVDLSVSGISGAVQTGRSLKCKPTADGTYNISGSFLNAKFDVAFNIVSQIRAVELINTNPVVVQIVGDSYTRRGTFIEQLMAMIPQGVTFVGIRDSANSNPSVRCEGRGGWTLVQYVTLSKVWYSPFVHPLEGSYLYMGNTEFWIKANQGLPDSVGQGYDYNWFNVKGQFNTSTGYPLAPRANDVMYDNAQAKFFYWDGSAWLEIAESTLNFGVSYAKYRQAWNIPAVHIIHLLLGTNDFAGATMSTFAGLYASFKTRYDSLIASIKAALPGVKIVIGIPVSSGRQGCDGVGTTERRKRVFKSLHNALIADYANREGENLYIADYHSTVDRVYGYGKSYSKPFEEYTGTETLTLTAQQTEAYTSDTVHINKDGFAQMGLQFMGIVQALRP
;
A
#
# COMPACT_ATOMS: atom_id res chain seq x y z
N MET A 1 11.09 39.24 24.50
CA MET A 1 10.72 40.66 24.34
C MET A 1 10.20 40.85 22.92
N ILE A 2 9.27 41.78 22.69
CA ILE A 2 8.76 42.10 21.33
C ILE A 2 9.75 43.10 20.71
N ASN A 3 10.01 43.00 19.39
CA ASN A 3 10.93 43.93 18.72
C ASN A 3 10.29 45.34 18.62
N PRO A 4 10.91 46.39 19.18
CA PRO A 4 10.41 47.77 19.07
C PRO A 4 10.20 48.23 17.62
N GLN A 5 11.01 47.76 16.68
CA GLN A 5 10.90 48.12 15.26
C GLN A 5 9.67 47.51 14.57
N GLU A 6 9.21 46.32 14.98
CA GLU A 6 7.95 45.75 14.48
C GLU A 6 6.73 46.54 14.99
N ILE A 7 6.79 47.02 16.24
CA ILE A 7 5.74 47.86 16.83
C ILE A 7 5.66 49.19 16.07
N LEU A 8 6.80 49.83 15.79
CA LEU A 8 6.89 51.04 14.97
C LEU A 8 6.26 50.86 13.57
N GLN A 9 6.66 49.82 12.83
CA GLN A 9 6.10 49.55 11.50
C GLN A 9 4.57 49.31 11.52
N LYS A 10 4.05 48.65 12.56
CA LYS A 10 2.60 48.47 12.74
C LYS A 10 1.87 49.77 13.08
N ILE A 11 2.45 50.63 13.92
CA ILE A 11 1.90 51.97 14.22
C ILE A 11 1.80 52.81 12.93
N GLU A 12 2.79 52.73 12.04
CA GLU A 12 2.77 53.45 10.77
C GLU A 12 1.75 52.87 9.77
N GLY A 13 1.69 51.54 9.62
CA GLY A 13 0.88 50.87 8.60
C GLY A 13 -0.59 50.62 8.94
N GLU A 14 -0.95 50.43 10.21
CA GLU A 14 -2.31 49.99 10.61
C GLU A 14 -3.22 51.15 11.07
N VAL A 15 -2.66 52.32 11.38
CA VAL A 15 -3.41 53.54 11.75
C VAL A 15 -3.84 54.32 10.49
N LEU A 16 -4.89 53.83 9.84
CA LEU A 16 -5.43 54.39 8.59
C LEU A 16 -6.11 55.76 8.77
N SER A 17 -5.97 56.63 7.76
CA SER A 17 -6.58 57.96 7.74
C SER A 17 -8.04 57.93 7.28
N SER A 18 -8.93 58.50 8.10
CA SER A 18 -10.30 58.87 7.71
C SER A 18 -10.39 60.40 7.56
N PRO A 19 -11.18 60.91 6.59
CA PRO A 19 -11.33 62.36 6.40
C PRO A 19 -12.00 63.03 7.63
N PRO A 20 -11.60 64.25 8.00
CA PRO A 20 -11.94 64.83 9.29
C PRO A 20 -13.37 65.38 9.37
N ALA A 21 -14.03 65.12 10.50
CA ALA A 21 -15.12 65.95 10.99
C ALA A 21 -14.56 66.99 11.98
N PRO A 22 -14.58 68.29 11.67
CA PRO A 22 -14.21 69.32 12.64
C PRO A 22 -15.24 69.40 13.77
N PRO A 23 -14.88 69.79 15.01
CA PRO A 23 -13.56 70.24 15.47
C PRO A 23 -12.97 69.31 16.55
N ARG A 24 -11.97 68.48 16.20
CA ARG A 24 -11.10 67.78 17.17
C ARG A 24 -9.64 67.80 16.70
N SER A 25 -8.72 68.01 17.63
CA SER A 25 -7.31 68.34 17.38
C SER A 25 -6.39 67.14 17.10
N ASN A 26 -6.83 65.92 17.40
CA ASN A 26 -5.95 64.75 17.46
C ASN A 26 -6.08 63.94 16.16
N THR A 27 -5.19 64.20 15.21
CA THR A 27 -5.11 63.48 13.92
C THR A 27 -4.38 62.15 14.05
N ALA A 28 -4.51 61.29 13.03
CA ALA A 28 -3.73 60.05 12.92
C ALA A 28 -2.20 60.32 12.94
N GLU A 29 -1.71 61.40 12.32
CA GLU A 29 -0.31 61.86 12.48
C GLU A 29 0.06 62.08 13.95
N SER A 30 -0.74 62.86 14.68
CA SER A 30 -0.40 63.24 16.07
C SER A 30 -0.34 62.04 17.02
N ILE A 31 -1.20 61.04 16.82
CA ILE A 31 -1.23 59.83 17.65
C ILE A 31 -0.06 58.90 17.31
N ARG A 32 0.27 58.74 16.02
CA ARG A 32 1.45 57.96 15.59
C ARG A 32 2.74 58.53 16.19
N GLY A 33 2.94 59.85 16.12
CA GLY A 33 4.14 60.51 16.65
C GLY A 33 4.36 60.31 18.16
N ILE A 34 3.29 60.36 18.97
CA ILE A 34 3.38 60.16 20.43
C ILE A 34 3.72 58.71 20.78
N LEU A 35 3.09 57.73 20.13
CA LEU A 35 3.29 56.31 20.42
C LEU A 35 4.70 55.84 20.06
N SER A 36 5.24 56.29 18.92
CA SER A 36 6.61 55.99 18.49
C SER A 36 7.66 56.44 19.52
N ALA A 37 7.51 57.64 20.08
CA ALA A 37 8.44 58.18 21.08
C ALA A 37 8.44 57.38 22.40
N LEU A 38 7.27 56.89 22.84
CA LEU A 38 7.15 56.10 24.07
C LEU A 38 7.82 54.72 23.92
N VAL A 39 7.64 54.06 22.77
CA VAL A 39 8.28 52.76 22.47
C VAL A 39 9.80 52.88 22.48
N GLN A 40 10.36 53.98 21.97
CA GLN A 40 11.79 54.24 22.01
C GLN A 40 12.30 54.38 23.44
N TRP A 41 11.68 55.22 24.29
CA TRP A 41 12.13 55.46 25.67
C TRP A 41 12.17 54.20 26.54
N VAL A 42 11.17 53.31 26.41
CA VAL A 42 11.13 52.04 27.15
C VAL A 42 12.23 51.07 26.71
N THR A 43 12.70 51.17 25.46
CA THR A 43 13.76 50.30 24.91
C THR A 43 15.14 50.62 25.52
N GLU A 44 15.32 51.80 26.11
CA GLU A 44 16.62 52.31 26.57
C GLU A 44 16.93 51.98 28.05
N ASN A 45 16.12 51.16 28.74
CA ASN A 45 16.23 50.84 30.19
C ASN A 45 15.86 49.37 30.53
N ASP A 46 16.51 48.73 31.53
CA ASP A 46 16.38 47.27 31.86
C ASP A 46 16.25 46.97 33.37
N PHE A 47 15.64 45.82 33.75
CA PHE A 47 15.15 45.49 35.12
C PHE A 47 15.07 43.97 35.43
N THR A 48 16.07 43.34 36.10
CA THR A 48 16.10 41.87 36.41
C THR A 48 16.70 41.54 37.82
N PRO A 49 16.24 40.49 38.58
CA PRO A 49 16.70 40.17 39.96
C PRO A 49 17.63 38.92 40.14
N GLU A 50 18.18 38.73 41.36
CA GLU A 50 19.37 37.87 41.68
C GLU A 50 19.13 36.60 42.57
N HIS A 51 20.13 35.69 42.67
CA HIS A 51 20.07 34.41 43.41
C HIS A 51 21.46 33.80 43.78
N GLU A 52 21.51 32.67 44.54
CA GLU A 52 22.75 32.07 45.10
C GLU A 52 22.86 30.52 45.01
N TRP A 53 24.09 29.98 45.00
CA TRP A 53 24.45 28.55 45.04
C TRP A 53 25.57 28.27 46.07
N ASP A 54 25.60 27.10 46.73
CA ASP A 54 26.69 26.68 47.64
C ASP A 54 27.48 25.43 47.19
N GLY A 55 27.21 24.96 45.97
CA GLY A 55 27.96 23.90 45.28
C GLY A 55 27.22 22.58 45.19
N THR A 56 26.52 22.17 46.24
CA THR A 56 25.57 21.05 46.21
C THR A 56 24.12 21.50 46.37
N ARG A 57 23.88 22.74 46.84
CA ARG A 57 22.55 23.28 47.15
C ARG A 57 22.31 24.66 46.54
N ILE A 58 21.04 25.07 46.39
CA ILE A 58 20.57 26.34 45.77
C ILE A 58 19.66 27.17 46.70
N ARG A 59 19.65 28.51 46.57
CA ARG A 59 18.59 29.42 47.08
C ARG A 59 18.43 30.71 46.26
N PHE A 60 17.41 31.53 46.60
CA PHE A 60 17.08 32.80 45.92
C PHE A 60 16.94 33.96 46.91
N LEU A 61 17.19 35.19 46.45
CA LEU A 61 16.82 36.43 47.16
C LEU A 61 15.37 36.82 46.86
N ARG A 62 14.78 37.61 47.76
CA ARG A 62 13.44 38.21 47.61
C ARG A 62 13.57 39.72 47.35
N ALA A 63 12.45 40.36 47.01
CA ALA A 63 12.40 41.80 46.69
C ALA A 63 12.71 42.73 47.88
N ASP A 64 12.84 42.20 49.11
CA ASP A 64 13.32 42.90 50.32
C ASP A 64 14.83 42.72 50.55
N GLY A 65 15.54 41.98 49.68
CA GLY A 65 16.96 41.66 49.79
C GLY A 65 17.30 40.40 50.59
N VAL A 66 16.31 39.65 51.10
CA VAL A 66 16.57 38.52 52.02
C VAL A 66 16.55 37.16 51.30
N ALA A 67 17.56 36.32 51.59
CA ALA A 67 17.77 35.02 50.94
C ALA A 67 17.07 33.82 51.63
N GLY A 68 16.73 32.78 50.84
CA GLY A 68 16.01 31.58 51.29
C GLY A 68 16.84 30.43 51.93
N PRO A 69 16.25 29.22 52.02
CA PRO A 69 16.90 27.98 52.50
C PRO A 69 17.47 27.08 51.36
N TRP A 70 18.24 26.04 51.74
CA TRP A 70 19.10 25.18 50.88
C TRP A 70 18.65 23.67 50.83
N ILE A 71 19.02 22.87 49.80
CA ILE A 71 18.49 21.48 49.50
C ILE A 71 19.55 20.43 49.01
N GLU A 72 19.48 19.15 49.50
CA GLU A 72 20.45 17.98 49.53
C GLU A 72 20.58 16.91 48.35
N LEU A 73 21.71 16.19 47.98
CA LEU A 73 21.78 15.36 46.71
C LEU A 73 22.46 13.92 46.41
N LYS A 74 23.44 13.22 47.07
CA LYS A 74 24.27 12.11 46.35
C LYS A 74 24.74 10.75 47.04
N GLY A 75 25.32 9.76 46.28
CA GLY A 75 25.81 8.38 46.71
C GLY A 75 26.72 7.51 45.72
N THR A 76 27.14 6.23 46.03
CA THR A 76 28.32 5.45 45.42
C THR A 76 28.21 3.87 45.13
N LYS A 77 29.23 3.17 44.51
CA LYS A 77 29.27 1.73 43.99
C LYS A 77 30.73 1.05 43.85
N GLY A 78 30.89 -0.28 43.52
CA GLY A 78 32.18 -1.08 43.28
C GLY A 78 32.25 -2.21 42.16
N ASP A 79 33.20 -3.21 42.23
CA ASP A 79 34.00 -3.83 41.09
C ASP A 79 33.89 -5.37 40.66
N ILE A 80 34.96 -6.03 40.09
CA ILE A 80 35.00 -7.17 39.07
C ILE A 80 36.03 -8.35 39.36
N PRO A 81 35.82 -9.64 38.93
CA PRO A 81 36.71 -10.84 39.18
C PRO A 81 37.67 -11.36 38.05
N GLU A 82 38.38 -12.50 38.27
CA GLU A 82 39.61 -13.01 37.58
C GLU A 82 39.44 -14.27 36.65
N HIS A 83 40.42 -14.61 35.77
CA HIS A 83 40.36 -15.73 34.79
C HIS A 83 41.73 -16.31 34.32
N VAL A 84 41.75 -17.52 33.73
CA VAL A 84 42.95 -18.32 33.32
C VAL A 84 42.76 -19.06 31.97
N TRP A 85 43.86 -19.28 31.22
CA TRP A 85 43.88 -19.96 29.91
C TRP A 85 44.81 -21.20 29.88
N VAL A 86 44.42 -22.24 29.13
CA VAL A 86 45.27 -23.40 28.80
C VAL A 86 45.02 -23.85 27.35
N GLY A 87 46.04 -23.75 26.49
CA GLY A 87 45.95 -24.18 25.08
C GLY A 87 44.93 -23.34 24.30
N SER A 88 43.91 -23.99 23.73
CA SER A 88 42.77 -23.34 23.07
C SER A 88 41.52 -23.24 23.97
N SER A 89 41.71 -23.30 25.30
CA SER A 89 40.62 -23.33 26.27
C SER A 89 40.77 -22.30 27.40
N VAL A 90 39.66 -21.86 27.99
CA VAL A 90 39.59 -20.82 29.05
C VAL A 90 38.69 -21.23 30.22
N SER A 91 39.06 -20.76 31.42
CA SER A 91 38.31 -20.90 32.69
C SER A 91 38.23 -19.56 33.43
N PHE A 92 37.14 -19.32 34.17
CA PHE A 92 36.97 -18.16 35.05
C PHE A 92 37.05 -18.59 36.52
N GLN A 93 37.40 -17.65 37.41
CA GLN A 93 37.45 -17.92 38.84
C GLN A 93 36.09 -17.70 39.50
N ASN A 94 35.63 -18.69 40.26
CA ASN A 94 34.46 -18.61 41.11
C ASN A 94 34.76 -17.82 42.41
N PRO A 95 33.75 -17.28 43.11
CA PRO A 95 33.94 -16.49 44.33
C PRO A 95 34.61 -17.22 45.52
N ASP A 96 34.75 -18.55 45.44
CA ASP A 96 35.47 -19.38 46.41
C ASP A 96 36.96 -19.58 46.07
N GLY A 97 37.43 -19.00 44.95
CA GLY A 97 38.80 -19.10 44.45
C GLY A 97 39.05 -20.28 43.50
N THR A 98 38.06 -21.16 43.28
CA THR A 98 38.17 -22.28 42.33
C THR A 98 37.99 -21.83 40.88
N PHE A 99 38.36 -22.68 39.91
CA PHE A 99 38.18 -22.40 38.48
C PHE A 99 37.31 -23.46 37.81
N ASP A 100 36.39 -23.02 36.94
CA ASP A 100 35.52 -23.91 36.16
C ASP A 100 36.27 -24.75 35.13
N LEU A 101 35.63 -25.81 34.62
CA LEU A 101 36.20 -26.68 33.59
C LEU A 101 36.50 -25.91 32.28
N PRO A 102 37.72 -26.04 31.70
CA PRO A 102 38.17 -25.19 30.61
C PRO A 102 37.47 -25.48 29.27
N ILE A 103 36.78 -24.47 28.72
CA ILE A 103 35.99 -24.58 27.49
C ILE A 103 36.89 -24.43 26.26
N ASN A 104 36.98 -25.46 25.42
CA ASN A 104 37.83 -25.49 24.22
C ASN A 104 37.15 -24.82 23.00
N LEU A 105 37.87 -23.93 22.33
CA LEU A 105 37.35 -23.03 21.28
C LEU A 105 37.76 -23.42 19.85
N LYS A 106 38.21 -24.65 19.60
CA LYS A 106 38.74 -25.10 18.30
C LYS A 106 37.86 -26.17 17.63
N GLY A 107 37.42 -25.91 16.40
CA GLY A 107 36.75 -26.85 15.51
C GLY A 107 37.61 -27.35 14.34
N ASP A 108 37.03 -28.19 13.49
CA ASP A 108 37.70 -28.85 12.36
C ASP A 108 38.00 -27.93 11.17
N LYS A 109 38.93 -28.40 10.32
CA LYS A 109 39.51 -27.64 9.21
C LYS A 109 38.78 -27.93 7.88
N GLY A 110 38.24 -26.89 7.26
CA GLY A 110 37.66 -26.97 5.91
C GLY A 110 38.69 -27.09 4.78
N ASP A 111 38.23 -27.62 3.64
CA ASP A 111 39.05 -27.95 2.47
C ASP A 111 39.43 -26.75 1.57
N LYS A 112 40.33 -27.03 0.62
CA LYS A 112 40.95 -26.06 -0.31
C LYS A 112 39.89 -25.35 -1.18
N GLY A 113 39.82 -24.02 -1.08
CA GLY A 113 38.83 -23.21 -1.79
C GLY A 113 39.02 -23.16 -3.31
N VAL A 114 37.92 -23.29 -4.05
CA VAL A 114 37.81 -23.15 -5.51
C VAL A 114 37.34 -21.74 -5.91
N LYS A 115 37.59 -21.32 -7.15
CA LYS A 115 37.24 -19.97 -7.63
C LYS A 115 36.19 -20.00 -8.73
N PHE A 116 34.96 -19.59 -8.45
CA PHE A 116 33.90 -19.57 -9.47
C PHE A 116 34.10 -18.44 -10.50
N ARG A 117 33.94 -18.77 -11.78
CA ARG A 117 34.19 -17.88 -12.93
C ARG A 117 32.96 -17.66 -13.83
N GLY A 118 31.80 -18.20 -13.46
CA GLY A 118 30.56 -18.09 -14.25
C GLY A 118 30.51 -19.08 -15.42
N ALA A 119 29.77 -18.72 -16.47
CA ALA A 119 29.60 -19.58 -17.65
C ALA A 119 30.93 -19.70 -18.44
N TRP A 120 31.30 -20.91 -18.82
CA TRP A 120 32.47 -21.20 -19.65
C TRP A 120 32.42 -20.42 -20.97
N GLN A 121 33.54 -19.80 -21.33
CA GLN A 121 33.74 -19.08 -22.58
C GLN A 121 34.86 -19.74 -23.39
N PRO A 122 34.79 -19.73 -24.73
CA PRO A 122 35.91 -20.15 -25.58
C PRO A 122 37.06 -19.15 -25.52
N ASN A 123 38.27 -19.59 -25.91
CA ASN A 123 39.48 -18.76 -26.06
C ASN A 123 39.83 -17.89 -24.83
N THR A 124 39.45 -18.32 -23.62
CA THR A 124 39.53 -17.55 -22.37
C THR A 124 40.49 -18.23 -21.39
N PHE A 125 41.32 -17.46 -20.68
CA PHE A 125 42.26 -18.02 -19.68
C PHE A 125 41.55 -18.38 -18.36
N TYR A 126 41.76 -19.62 -17.93
CA TYR A 126 41.34 -20.17 -16.65
C TYR A 126 42.56 -20.76 -15.91
N ALA A 127 42.66 -20.50 -14.62
CA ALA A 127 43.66 -21.10 -13.72
C ALA A 127 43.21 -22.49 -13.25
N ALA A 128 44.12 -23.31 -12.73
CA ALA A 128 43.77 -24.50 -11.98
C ALA A 128 42.82 -24.17 -10.81
N ASP A 129 41.89 -25.07 -10.50
CA ASP A 129 40.82 -24.89 -9.50
C ASP A 129 39.81 -23.73 -9.78
N ASP A 130 39.87 -23.06 -10.96
CA ASP A 130 38.74 -22.25 -11.44
C ASP A 130 37.54 -23.17 -11.78
N VAL A 131 36.33 -22.74 -11.40
CA VAL A 131 35.07 -23.47 -11.63
C VAL A 131 34.15 -22.70 -12.56
N VAL A 132 33.56 -23.40 -13.52
CA VAL A 132 32.70 -22.84 -14.58
C VAL A 132 31.42 -23.66 -14.77
N THR A 133 30.37 -23.03 -15.28
CA THR A 133 29.15 -23.74 -15.76
C THR A 133 29.09 -23.81 -17.28
N PHE A 134 28.63 -24.94 -17.83
CA PHE A 134 28.40 -25.12 -19.27
C PHE A 134 27.31 -26.17 -19.49
N SER A 135 26.33 -25.88 -20.36
CA SER A 135 25.21 -26.79 -20.68
C SER A 135 24.55 -27.43 -19.44
N GLY A 136 24.28 -26.62 -18.41
CA GLY A 136 23.67 -27.05 -17.14
C GLY A 136 24.60 -27.80 -16.17
N SER A 137 25.80 -28.18 -16.59
CA SER A 137 26.79 -28.88 -15.74
C SER A 137 27.85 -27.90 -15.18
N THR A 138 28.48 -28.28 -14.08
CA THR A 138 29.54 -27.53 -13.40
C THR A 138 30.87 -28.28 -13.50
N TYR A 139 31.94 -27.58 -13.89
CA TYR A 139 33.25 -28.15 -14.17
C TYR A 139 34.36 -27.41 -13.43
N ARG A 140 35.44 -28.11 -13.04
CA ARG A 140 36.67 -27.52 -12.48
C ARG A 140 37.81 -27.65 -13.49
N ARG A 141 38.57 -26.57 -13.69
CA ARG A 141 39.75 -26.53 -14.55
C ARG A 141 40.90 -27.29 -13.89
N LEU A 142 41.49 -28.24 -14.62
CA LEU A 142 42.53 -29.14 -14.11
C LEU A 142 43.93 -28.50 -14.05
N ALA A 143 44.23 -27.59 -14.97
CA ALA A 143 45.51 -26.87 -15.04
C ALA A 143 45.36 -25.51 -15.74
N ASP A 144 46.21 -24.54 -15.38
CA ASP A 144 46.27 -23.22 -16.00
C ASP A 144 46.29 -23.27 -17.54
N GLY A 145 45.49 -22.42 -18.18
CA GLY A 145 45.59 -22.21 -19.63
C GLY A 145 44.32 -21.65 -20.26
N ILE A 146 44.44 -21.39 -21.56
CA ILE A 146 43.35 -20.90 -22.40
C ILE A 146 42.35 -22.06 -22.68
N SER A 147 41.07 -21.76 -22.80
CA SER A 147 40.03 -22.69 -23.25
C SER A 147 39.99 -22.80 -24.79
N GLY A 148 39.64 -23.97 -25.32
CA GLY A 148 39.47 -24.15 -26.77
C GLY A 148 38.21 -23.47 -27.32
N SER A 149 37.92 -23.72 -28.60
CA SER A 149 36.64 -23.31 -29.23
C SER A 149 35.43 -24.08 -28.69
N SER A 150 35.64 -25.20 -28.00
CA SER A 150 34.64 -25.98 -27.27
C SER A 150 35.19 -26.46 -25.92
N LEU A 151 34.30 -26.77 -24.97
CA LEU A 151 34.69 -27.35 -23.69
C LEU A 151 35.12 -28.81 -23.90
N THR A 152 36.36 -29.12 -23.53
CA THR A 152 36.92 -30.48 -23.58
C THR A 152 37.30 -30.97 -22.18
N LEU A 153 36.87 -32.20 -21.84
CA LEU A 153 37.19 -32.84 -20.56
C LEU A 153 38.68 -33.13 -20.38
N ALA A 154 39.50 -33.03 -21.44
CA ALA A 154 40.95 -33.11 -21.32
C ALA A 154 41.56 -32.01 -20.43
N ASN A 155 40.86 -30.88 -20.26
CA ASN A 155 41.30 -29.74 -19.44
C ASN A 155 40.39 -29.45 -18.23
N TYR A 156 39.27 -30.19 -18.09
CA TYR A 156 38.24 -29.94 -17.09
C TYR A 156 37.63 -31.25 -16.56
N GLU A 157 37.54 -31.40 -15.25
CA GLU A 157 36.70 -32.43 -14.61
C GLU A 157 35.27 -31.92 -14.39
N VAL A 158 34.32 -32.84 -14.20
CA VAL A 158 32.93 -32.52 -13.83
C VAL A 158 32.83 -32.51 -12.30
N LEU A 159 32.44 -31.38 -11.70
CA LEU A 159 32.10 -31.29 -10.27
C LEU A 159 30.65 -31.67 -9.99
N ALA A 160 29.74 -31.28 -10.89
CA ALA A 160 28.33 -31.63 -10.80
C ALA A 160 27.75 -31.75 -12.22
N GLN A 161 27.15 -32.89 -12.54
CA GLN A 161 26.54 -33.10 -13.85
C GLN A 161 25.14 -32.47 -13.86
N GLY A 162 24.85 -31.70 -14.91
CA GLY A 162 23.56 -31.05 -15.10
C GLY A 162 22.47 -32.09 -15.30
N GLY A 163 21.51 -32.13 -14.39
CA GLY A 163 20.38 -33.05 -14.47
C GLY A 163 19.44 -32.68 -15.62
N SER A 164 19.55 -33.38 -16.75
CA SER A 164 18.48 -33.42 -17.76
C SER A 164 17.20 -33.91 -17.09
N VAL A 165 16.09 -33.19 -17.26
CA VAL A 165 14.78 -33.66 -16.78
C VAL A 165 14.47 -34.97 -17.52
N ALA A 166 14.36 -36.06 -16.77
CA ALA A 166 14.06 -37.37 -17.33
C ALA A 166 12.67 -37.34 -17.97
N GLY A 167 12.60 -37.50 -19.30
CA GLY A 167 11.33 -37.66 -20.00
C GLY A 167 10.58 -38.88 -19.49
N GLU A 168 9.25 -38.85 -19.58
CA GLU A 168 8.39 -39.95 -19.12
C GLU A 168 8.91 -41.30 -19.66
N ARG A 169 8.98 -42.30 -18.77
CA ARG A 169 9.37 -43.70 -19.08
C ARG A 169 10.84 -43.95 -19.46
N THR A 170 11.76 -43.02 -19.25
CA THR A 170 13.21 -43.24 -19.53
C THR A 170 13.96 -44.11 -18.50
N ILE A 171 13.39 -44.30 -17.30
CA ILE A 171 13.87 -45.26 -16.29
C ILE A 171 13.38 -46.67 -16.66
N THR A 172 14.31 -47.57 -16.95
CA THR A 172 14.03 -49.01 -17.10
C THR A 172 14.44 -49.75 -15.81
N PRO A 173 13.84 -50.91 -15.49
CA PRO A 173 14.14 -51.66 -14.27
C PRO A 173 15.63 -51.93 -14.04
N GLU A 174 16.40 -52.23 -15.11
CA GLU A 174 17.86 -52.45 -15.02
C GLU A 174 18.64 -51.24 -14.46
N LYS A 175 18.06 -50.04 -14.49
CA LYS A 175 18.65 -48.79 -14.00
C LYS A 175 18.24 -48.47 -12.55
N THR A 176 17.63 -49.41 -11.84
CA THR A 176 17.14 -49.23 -10.46
C THR A 176 17.73 -50.29 -9.52
N THR A 177 17.93 -49.93 -8.25
CA THR A 177 18.41 -50.85 -7.21
C THR A 177 17.28 -51.55 -6.46
N PHE A 178 16.05 -51.05 -6.57
CA PHE A 178 14.87 -51.54 -5.86
C PHE A 178 13.94 -52.41 -6.72
N VAL A 179 14.17 -52.53 -8.03
CA VAL A 179 13.45 -53.50 -8.89
C VAL A 179 14.40 -54.64 -9.28
N GLY A 180 14.10 -55.85 -8.83
CA GLY A 180 14.74 -57.09 -9.29
C GLY A 180 13.90 -57.80 -10.35
N VAL A 181 14.52 -58.74 -11.08
CA VAL A 181 13.78 -59.74 -11.88
C VAL A 181 13.34 -60.90 -10.98
N GLY A 182 12.07 -61.28 -11.08
CA GLY A 182 11.50 -62.41 -10.34
C GLY A 182 11.78 -63.76 -11.00
N ARG A 183 11.36 -64.85 -10.33
CA ARG A 183 11.45 -66.22 -10.90
C ARG A 183 10.46 -66.48 -12.05
N ASN A 184 9.52 -65.58 -12.29
CA ASN A 184 8.50 -65.69 -13.33
C ASN A 184 9.00 -65.06 -14.63
N ILE A 185 9.14 -65.84 -15.71
CA ILE A 185 9.58 -65.36 -17.03
C ILE A 185 8.44 -64.78 -17.89
N PHE A 186 7.18 -64.85 -17.45
CA PHE A 186 6.05 -64.23 -18.15
C PHE A 186 5.82 -62.79 -17.70
N ASN A 187 6.22 -61.84 -18.55
CA ASN A 187 5.88 -60.43 -18.38
C ASN A 187 4.45 -60.14 -18.86
N LYS A 188 3.49 -60.08 -17.92
CA LYS A 188 2.08 -59.79 -18.25
C LYS A 188 1.83 -58.38 -18.83
N ILE A 189 2.77 -57.44 -18.66
CA ILE A 189 2.69 -56.08 -19.20
C ILE A 189 3.56 -55.85 -20.45
N ASP A 190 4.12 -56.91 -21.05
CA ASP A 190 4.79 -56.79 -22.36
C ASP A 190 3.76 -56.37 -23.44
N PRO A 191 3.91 -55.23 -24.12
CA PRO A 191 2.95 -54.74 -25.11
C PRO A 191 2.91 -55.61 -26.38
N ASN A 192 3.85 -56.54 -26.56
CA ASN A 192 3.89 -57.49 -27.66
C ASN A 192 3.15 -58.81 -27.36
N ASN A 193 2.65 -59.00 -26.12
CA ASN A 193 1.62 -60.01 -25.85
C ASN A 193 0.41 -59.74 -26.76
N GLN A 194 -0.23 -60.79 -27.27
CA GLN A 194 -1.27 -60.68 -28.31
C GLN A 194 -2.65 -61.06 -27.75
N PRO A 195 -3.51 -60.09 -27.38
CA PRO A 195 -4.87 -60.37 -26.94
C PRO A 195 -5.71 -61.01 -28.04
N ASP A 196 -6.69 -61.83 -27.65
CA ASP A 196 -7.63 -62.47 -28.57
C ASP A 196 -6.95 -63.43 -29.57
N LYS A 197 -5.74 -63.86 -29.22
CA LYS A 197 -4.93 -64.88 -29.89
C LYS A 197 -4.58 -66.01 -28.92
N TYR A 198 -4.31 -67.17 -29.48
CA TYR A 198 -3.60 -68.27 -28.83
C TYR A 198 -2.54 -68.84 -29.78
N VAL A 199 -1.54 -69.53 -29.26
CA VAL A 199 -0.48 -70.18 -30.06
C VAL A 199 -0.79 -71.64 -30.28
N LEU A 200 -0.73 -72.08 -31.54
CA LEU A 200 -0.95 -73.47 -31.95
C LEU A 200 0.25 -74.33 -31.56
N TRP A 201 0.05 -75.26 -30.62
CA TRP A 201 1.12 -76.12 -30.09
C TRP A 201 1.84 -76.97 -31.16
N ASN A 202 1.20 -77.23 -32.30
CA ASN A 202 1.72 -78.13 -33.35
C ASN A 202 2.42 -77.39 -34.50
N THR A 203 2.31 -76.07 -34.60
CA THR A 203 2.87 -75.28 -35.72
C THR A 203 3.58 -73.99 -35.29
N GLY A 204 3.47 -73.57 -34.02
CA GLY A 204 4.04 -72.32 -33.52
C GLY A 204 3.34 -71.04 -34.00
N LYS A 205 2.32 -71.16 -34.85
CA LYS A 205 1.62 -69.99 -35.41
C LYS A 205 0.45 -69.54 -34.56
N LEU A 206 0.13 -68.24 -34.60
CA LEU A 206 -1.03 -67.70 -33.89
C LEU A 206 -2.37 -67.99 -34.59
N ALA A 207 -3.40 -68.26 -33.79
CA ALA A 207 -4.79 -68.36 -34.22
C ALA A 207 -5.69 -67.45 -33.36
N ASN A 208 -6.83 -67.02 -33.91
CA ASN A 208 -7.78 -66.16 -33.21
C ASN A 208 -8.56 -66.95 -32.15
N ASN A 209 -8.61 -66.46 -30.90
CA ASN A 209 -9.50 -66.94 -29.85
C ASN A 209 -9.64 -65.86 -28.75
N SER A 210 -10.83 -65.28 -28.61
CA SER A 210 -11.07 -64.12 -27.76
C SER A 210 -10.92 -64.38 -26.25
N THR A 211 -10.95 -65.65 -25.83
CA THR A 211 -10.80 -66.07 -24.43
C THR A 211 -9.34 -66.04 -23.94
N TYR A 212 -8.38 -65.98 -24.86
CA TYR A 212 -6.95 -66.13 -24.59
C TYR A 212 -6.14 -64.85 -24.87
N ILE A 213 -4.93 -64.83 -24.33
CA ILE A 213 -3.82 -63.98 -24.73
C ILE A 213 -2.62 -64.88 -25.04
N ALA A 214 -2.04 -64.72 -26.22
CA ALA A 214 -0.79 -65.41 -26.56
C ALA A 214 0.39 -64.57 -26.07
N SER A 215 1.30 -65.17 -25.30
CA SER A 215 2.48 -64.44 -24.82
C SER A 215 3.34 -63.92 -25.98
N HIS A 216 4.15 -62.91 -25.68
CA HIS A 216 5.34 -62.61 -26.47
C HIS A 216 6.37 -63.77 -26.36
N PHE A 217 7.47 -63.72 -27.11
CA PHE A 217 8.53 -64.72 -27.09
C PHE A 217 9.32 -64.62 -25.77
N MET A 218 9.05 -65.52 -24.83
CA MET A 218 9.75 -65.60 -23.55
C MET A 218 11.06 -66.38 -23.74
N PRO A 219 12.24 -65.84 -23.37
CA PRO A 219 13.50 -66.56 -23.50
C PRO A 219 13.57 -67.73 -22.50
N VAL A 220 14.17 -68.84 -22.93
CA VAL A 220 14.39 -70.05 -22.10
C VAL A 220 15.83 -70.55 -22.27
N PRO A 221 16.46 -71.11 -21.21
CA PRO A 221 17.79 -71.67 -21.32
C PRO A 221 17.78 -73.00 -22.10
N ALA A 222 18.89 -73.29 -22.77
CA ALA A 222 19.04 -74.50 -23.57
C ALA A 222 19.10 -75.76 -22.68
N GLY A 223 17.96 -76.46 -22.58
CA GLY A 223 17.77 -77.63 -21.75
C GLY A 223 17.33 -77.30 -20.32
N GLY A 224 16.42 -78.13 -19.79
CA GLY A 224 15.80 -77.93 -18.48
C GLY A 224 14.33 -78.34 -18.49
N ASN A 225 13.56 -77.83 -17.53
CA ASN A 225 12.10 -77.95 -17.48
C ASN A 225 11.46 -76.57 -17.27
N ILE A 226 10.18 -76.45 -17.63
CA ILE A 226 9.29 -75.33 -17.29
C ILE A 226 8.18 -75.86 -16.39
N ALA A 227 7.81 -75.11 -15.35
CA ALA A 227 6.64 -75.34 -14.50
C ALA A 227 5.60 -74.20 -14.64
N VAL A 228 4.31 -74.56 -14.65
CA VAL A 228 3.17 -73.63 -14.85
C VAL A 228 1.96 -73.93 -13.93
N PRO A 229 1.09 -72.94 -13.62
CA PRO A 229 -0.12 -73.13 -12.80
C PRO A 229 -1.10 -74.18 -13.34
N SER A 230 -1.24 -74.27 -14.67
CA SER A 230 -1.99 -75.30 -15.40
C SER A 230 -1.37 -75.49 -16.78
N ILE A 231 -1.63 -76.63 -17.43
CA ILE A 231 -1.19 -76.85 -18.81
C ILE A 231 -1.99 -75.95 -19.77
N THR A 232 -1.33 -75.37 -20.76
CA THR A 232 -1.95 -74.64 -21.87
C THR A 232 -1.13 -74.85 -23.15
N GLN A 233 -1.67 -74.48 -24.31
CA GLN A 233 -0.96 -74.67 -25.58
C GLN A 233 0.30 -73.81 -25.61
N THR A 234 1.44 -74.49 -25.73
CA THR A 234 2.79 -73.93 -25.65
C THR A 234 3.56 -74.31 -26.91
N ALA A 235 4.43 -73.43 -27.39
CA ALA A 235 5.34 -73.70 -28.50
C ALA A 235 6.76 -73.18 -28.20
N PHE A 236 7.76 -73.87 -28.73
CA PHE A 236 9.19 -73.58 -28.56
C PHE A 236 9.85 -73.28 -29.91
N TYR A 237 10.86 -72.41 -29.89
CA TYR A 237 11.49 -71.82 -31.07
C TYR A 237 13.00 -71.66 -30.86
N SER A 238 13.77 -71.70 -31.94
CA SER A 238 15.21 -71.40 -31.92
C SER A 238 15.52 -69.90 -32.00
N GLY A 239 14.55 -69.08 -32.41
CA GLY A 239 14.61 -67.61 -32.38
C GLY A 239 13.28 -66.96 -31.98
N PRO A 240 13.21 -65.63 -31.88
CA PRO A 240 12.01 -64.90 -31.50
C PRO A 240 11.09 -64.64 -32.71
N ASN A 241 10.81 -65.67 -33.52
CA ASN A 241 9.91 -65.57 -34.68
C ASN A 241 9.18 -66.91 -34.96
N GLU A 242 7.99 -66.85 -35.59
CA GLU A 242 7.10 -68.01 -35.72
C GLU A 242 7.62 -69.08 -36.71
N ASP A 243 8.45 -68.70 -37.69
CA ASP A 243 9.04 -69.64 -38.66
C ASP A 243 10.24 -70.43 -38.08
N SER A 244 10.78 -70.00 -36.93
CA SER A 244 11.83 -70.71 -36.18
C SER A 244 11.31 -71.75 -35.17
N TYR A 245 10.05 -72.18 -35.34
CA TYR A 245 9.38 -73.18 -34.51
C TYR A 245 10.07 -74.56 -34.54
N ILE A 246 10.17 -75.18 -33.36
CA ILE A 246 10.79 -76.50 -33.15
C ILE A 246 9.73 -77.56 -32.83
N SER A 247 8.94 -77.31 -31.78
CA SER A 247 7.95 -78.25 -31.23
C SER A 247 7.06 -77.54 -30.20
N GLY A 248 5.95 -78.15 -29.78
CA GLY A 248 5.14 -77.60 -28.70
C GLY A 248 4.37 -78.65 -27.90
N VAL A 249 3.66 -78.16 -26.87
CA VAL A 249 2.96 -78.95 -25.87
C VAL A 249 1.47 -78.61 -25.92
N ASN A 250 0.63 -79.63 -26.11
CA ASN A 250 -0.82 -79.50 -26.19
C ASN A 250 -1.45 -79.33 -24.80
N SER A 251 -2.56 -78.60 -24.70
CA SER A 251 -3.31 -78.32 -23.46
C SER A 251 -4.13 -79.51 -22.91
N GLY A 252 -3.82 -80.75 -23.33
CA GLY A 252 -4.58 -81.96 -22.98
C GLY A 252 -3.87 -82.95 -22.03
N GLY A 253 -2.65 -82.64 -21.57
CA GLY A 253 -1.87 -83.50 -20.69
C GLY A 253 -2.01 -83.17 -19.19
N SER A 254 -1.85 -84.15 -18.32
CA SER A 254 -1.98 -83.95 -16.86
C SER A 254 -0.79 -83.24 -16.20
N SER A 255 0.37 -83.17 -16.87
CA SER A 255 1.60 -82.64 -16.27
C SER A 255 1.67 -81.11 -16.34
N LYS A 256 1.89 -80.48 -15.18
CA LYS A 256 2.16 -79.05 -15.04
C LYS A 256 3.63 -78.66 -15.21
N THR A 257 4.49 -79.66 -15.42
CA THR A 257 5.94 -79.51 -15.64
C THR A 257 6.33 -80.28 -16.91
N PHE A 258 7.09 -79.66 -17.81
CA PHE A 258 7.52 -80.28 -19.06
C PHE A 258 8.93 -79.81 -19.50
N PRO A 259 9.69 -80.65 -20.24
CA PRO A 259 11.06 -80.35 -20.62
C PRO A 259 11.14 -79.26 -21.71
N ILE A 260 12.24 -78.51 -21.68
CA ILE A 260 12.62 -77.58 -22.75
C ILE A 260 13.29 -78.39 -23.87
N PRO A 261 12.80 -78.34 -25.14
CA PRO A 261 13.40 -79.06 -26.26
C PRO A 261 14.86 -78.65 -26.53
N ALA A 262 15.68 -79.59 -26.99
CA ALA A 262 17.04 -79.29 -27.42
C ALA A 262 17.03 -78.29 -28.59
N GLY A 263 17.86 -77.24 -28.50
CA GLY A 263 17.91 -76.15 -29.49
C GLY A 263 16.86 -75.06 -29.31
N ALA A 264 15.94 -75.17 -28.35
CA ALA A 264 15.02 -74.08 -28.02
C ALA A 264 15.73 -72.96 -27.24
N ALA A 265 15.50 -71.72 -27.66
CA ALA A 265 15.96 -70.50 -26.99
C ALA A 265 14.79 -69.58 -26.59
N TYR A 266 13.60 -69.76 -27.19
CA TYR A 266 12.39 -69.02 -26.87
C TYR A 266 11.17 -69.94 -26.78
N MET A 267 10.16 -69.51 -26.03
CA MET A 267 8.84 -70.14 -25.96
C MET A 267 7.71 -69.11 -26.07
N ARG A 268 6.52 -69.57 -26.47
CA ARG A 268 5.26 -68.81 -26.39
C ARG A 268 4.17 -69.69 -25.81
N MET A 269 3.20 -69.10 -25.11
CA MET A 269 2.14 -69.85 -24.46
C MET A 269 0.78 -69.15 -24.48
N SER A 270 -0.29 -69.94 -24.44
CA SER A 270 -1.69 -69.51 -24.56
C SER A 270 -2.35 -69.36 -23.19
N ILE A 271 -2.38 -68.14 -22.65
CA ILE A 271 -2.85 -67.87 -21.29
C ILE A 271 -4.33 -67.46 -21.32
N LEU A 272 -5.15 -67.99 -20.42
CA LEU A 272 -6.55 -67.56 -20.27
C LEU A 272 -6.61 -66.12 -19.76
N LYS A 273 -7.43 -65.25 -20.37
CA LYS A 273 -7.59 -63.86 -19.92
C LYS A 273 -8.02 -63.74 -18.45
N SER A 274 -8.82 -64.68 -17.95
CA SER A 274 -9.24 -64.76 -16.55
C SER A 274 -8.15 -65.19 -15.56
N GLN A 275 -6.97 -65.60 -16.05
CA GLN A 275 -5.85 -66.08 -15.22
C GLN A 275 -4.57 -65.23 -15.41
N VAL A 276 -4.54 -64.31 -16.37
CA VAL A 276 -3.32 -63.56 -16.76
C VAL A 276 -2.67 -62.80 -15.59
N ASP A 277 -3.48 -62.31 -14.64
CA ASP A 277 -2.98 -61.54 -13.50
C ASP A 277 -2.21 -62.36 -12.46
N THR A 278 -2.50 -63.65 -12.35
CA THR A 278 -1.85 -64.62 -11.46
C THR A 278 -1.01 -65.65 -12.22
N TRP A 279 -0.84 -65.47 -13.53
CA TRP A 279 -0.12 -66.42 -14.37
C TRP A 279 1.40 -66.28 -14.23
N MET A 280 2.07 -67.38 -13.89
CA MET A 280 3.52 -67.45 -13.86
C MET A 280 4.09 -68.61 -14.67
N VAL A 281 5.31 -68.44 -15.16
CA VAL A 281 6.09 -69.44 -15.89
C VAL A 281 7.46 -69.48 -15.24
N VAL A 282 7.88 -70.62 -14.72
CA VAL A 282 9.13 -70.73 -13.95
C VAL A 282 10.03 -71.79 -14.58
N VAL A 283 11.30 -71.44 -14.79
CA VAL A 283 12.31 -72.42 -15.22
C VAL A 283 12.69 -73.30 -14.04
N GLY A 284 12.48 -74.60 -14.17
CA GLY A 284 12.65 -75.59 -13.11
C GLY A 284 11.56 -76.65 -13.12
N THR A 285 11.53 -77.48 -12.08
CA THR A 285 10.53 -78.56 -11.93
C THR A 285 9.39 -78.23 -10.95
N VAL A 286 9.54 -77.18 -10.16
CA VAL A 286 8.66 -76.81 -9.03
C VAL A 286 8.16 -75.37 -9.22
N LEU A 287 6.85 -75.18 -9.05
CA LEU A 287 6.21 -73.87 -9.03
C LEU A 287 6.23 -73.30 -7.59
N PRO A 288 6.49 -72.01 -7.37
CA PRO A 288 6.34 -71.38 -6.05
C PRO A 288 4.91 -71.48 -5.51
N GLU A 289 4.76 -71.58 -4.18
CA GLU A 289 3.45 -71.68 -3.51
C GLU A 289 2.58 -70.42 -3.66
N GLN A 290 3.22 -69.26 -3.82
CA GLN A 290 2.58 -67.97 -4.05
C GLN A 290 3.02 -67.39 -5.39
N TYR A 291 2.13 -66.61 -6.02
CA TYR A 291 2.42 -65.92 -7.27
C TYR A 291 3.69 -65.06 -7.17
N GLN A 292 4.51 -65.08 -8.21
CA GLN A 292 5.69 -64.23 -8.35
C GLN A 292 5.54 -63.34 -9.58
N GLY A 293 5.79 -62.04 -9.44
CA GLY A 293 5.84 -61.11 -10.56
C GLY A 293 7.07 -61.33 -11.45
N PHE A 294 7.00 -60.85 -12.69
CA PHE A 294 8.17 -60.77 -13.58
C PHE A 294 9.23 -59.80 -13.03
N TYR A 295 8.77 -58.71 -12.44
CA TYR A 295 9.57 -57.84 -11.58
C TYR A 295 9.17 -58.05 -10.12
N ILE A 296 10.15 -57.96 -9.22
CA ILE A 296 9.98 -57.97 -7.76
C ILE A 296 10.52 -56.65 -7.19
N LEU A 297 9.83 -56.10 -6.19
CA LEU A 297 10.23 -54.85 -5.55
C LEU A 297 10.93 -55.17 -4.23
N ASN A 298 12.23 -54.88 -4.18
CA ASN A 298 13.10 -55.24 -3.07
C ASN A 298 13.00 -54.18 -1.96
N GLY A 299 12.45 -54.55 -0.81
CA GLY A 299 12.48 -53.72 0.40
C GLY A 299 11.54 -52.51 0.41
N VAL A 300 10.50 -52.51 -0.42
CA VAL A 300 9.46 -51.47 -0.43
C VAL A 300 8.09 -52.10 -0.18
N ASP A 301 7.46 -51.75 0.94
CA ASP A 301 6.05 -52.05 1.18
C ASP A 301 5.16 -51.00 0.48
N PHE A 302 4.05 -51.46 -0.09
CA PHE A 302 3.08 -50.66 -0.86
C PHE A 302 1.67 -50.70 -0.26
N SER A 303 1.56 -51.11 1.01
CA SER A 303 0.32 -51.19 1.79
C SER A 303 -0.60 -49.97 1.70
N ASP A 304 -0.06 -48.74 1.62
CA ASP A 304 -0.84 -47.49 1.75
C ASP A 304 -1.14 -46.70 0.45
N LEU A 305 -0.68 -47.13 -0.74
CA LEU A 305 -0.58 -46.21 -1.90
C LEU A 305 -1.28 -46.59 -3.23
N PHE A 306 -2.45 -47.26 -3.19
CA PHE A 306 -3.29 -47.36 -4.42
C PHE A 306 -4.82 -47.36 -4.20
N LEU A 307 -5.35 -46.45 -3.39
CA LEU A 307 -6.81 -46.21 -3.27
C LEU A 307 -7.36 -45.37 -4.43
N ILE A 308 -7.50 -45.99 -5.61
CA ILE A 308 -8.24 -45.41 -6.74
C ILE A 308 -9.74 -45.23 -6.41
N THR A 309 -10.34 -44.17 -6.95
CA THR A 309 -11.61 -43.53 -6.54
C THR A 309 -12.91 -44.33 -6.82
N ARG A 310 -12.86 -45.66 -6.76
CA ARG A 310 -13.98 -46.55 -7.10
C ARG A 310 -14.25 -47.69 -6.09
N MET A 311 -13.57 -47.71 -4.94
CA MET A 311 -13.72 -48.78 -3.92
C MET A 311 -14.40 -48.35 -2.62
N ILE A 312 -14.71 -47.06 -2.44
CA ILE A 312 -15.51 -46.59 -1.29
C ILE A 312 -16.99 -46.78 -1.62
N ALA A 313 -17.62 -47.79 -1.01
CA ALA A 313 -19.05 -48.03 -1.12
C ALA A 313 -19.88 -46.97 -0.37
N GLU A 314 -21.17 -46.88 -0.68
CA GLU A 314 -22.12 -46.04 0.06
C GLU A 314 -22.16 -46.45 1.54
N ASN A 315 -22.10 -45.47 2.46
CA ASN A 315 -21.95 -45.69 3.91
C ASN A 315 -20.71 -46.49 4.35
N ALA A 316 -19.67 -46.63 3.49
CA ALA A 316 -18.40 -47.23 3.90
C ALA A 316 -17.73 -46.41 5.02
N ILE A 317 -17.75 -45.08 4.91
CA ILE A 317 -17.32 -44.12 5.93
C ILE A 317 -18.58 -43.51 6.58
N ILE A 318 -18.69 -43.65 7.90
CA ILE A 318 -19.74 -43.08 8.76
C ILE A 318 -19.10 -42.64 10.08
N SER A 319 -19.75 -41.75 10.85
CA SER A 319 -19.20 -41.20 12.09
C SER A 319 -18.77 -42.28 13.09
N SER A 320 -19.54 -43.36 13.27
CA SER A 320 -19.17 -44.47 14.17
C SER A 320 -17.97 -45.32 13.72
N LYS A 321 -17.39 -45.05 12.54
CA LYS A 321 -16.13 -45.65 12.05
C LYS A 321 -14.96 -44.65 12.02
N LEU A 322 -15.21 -43.39 12.38
CA LEU A 322 -14.19 -42.36 12.52
C LEU A 322 -14.07 -42.02 14.00
N ALA A 323 -12.86 -42.08 14.56
CA ALA A 323 -12.62 -41.45 15.86
C ALA A 323 -12.79 -39.92 15.74
N ASP A 324 -13.06 -39.24 16.84
CA ASP A 324 -13.01 -37.78 16.86
C ASP A 324 -11.65 -37.28 16.36
N PHE A 325 -11.67 -36.26 15.50
CA PHE A 325 -10.50 -35.73 14.80
C PHE A 325 -9.73 -36.76 13.93
N ALA A 326 -10.34 -37.90 13.56
CA ALA A 326 -9.71 -38.87 12.65
C ALA A 326 -9.42 -38.27 11.26
N VAL A 327 -10.24 -37.31 10.81
CA VAL A 327 -10.03 -36.53 9.57
C VAL A 327 -9.61 -35.10 9.95
N VAL A 328 -8.36 -34.76 9.66
CA VAL A 328 -7.78 -33.41 9.81
C VAL A 328 -7.25 -32.93 8.47
N ALA A 329 -6.99 -31.62 8.32
CA ALA A 329 -6.54 -31.02 7.06
C ALA A 329 -5.29 -31.70 6.47
N GLU A 330 -4.34 -32.11 7.32
CA GLU A 330 -3.11 -32.81 6.91
C GLU A 330 -3.36 -34.17 6.23
N LYS A 331 -4.53 -34.78 6.48
CA LYS A 331 -4.95 -36.07 5.89
C LYS A 331 -5.79 -35.87 4.61
N LEU A 332 -6.05 -34.62 4.21
CA LEU A 332 -6.82 -34.29 3.01
C LEU A 332 -5.88 -33.68 1.96
N GLY A 333 -5.49 -34.50 0.98
CA GLY A 333 -4.69 -34.06 -0.15
C GLY A 333 -5.40 -33.02 -1.02
N ILE A 334 -4.63 -32.28 -1.82
CA ILE A 334 -5.17 -31.32 -2.78
C ILE A 334 -6.06 -32.08 -3.78
N GLY A 335 -7.33 -31.71 -3.85
CA GLY A 335 -8.35 -32.38 -4.68
C GLY A 335 -9.08 -33.55 -4.00
N SER A 336 -8.78 -33.91 -2.75
CA SER A 336 -9.53 -34.94 -2.00
C SER A 336 -10.98 -34.53 -1.69
N VAL A 337 -11.27 -33.23 -1.65
CA VAL A 337 -12.63 -32.68 -1.50
C VAL A 337 -12.92 -31.78 -2.70
N VAL A 338 -13.96 -32.13 -3.45
CA VAL A 338 -14.39 -31.43 -4.68
C VAL A 338 -15.91 -31.24 -4.67
N ALA A 339 -16.40 -30.21 -5.37
CA ALA A 339 -17.77 -29.73 -5.21
C ALA A 339 -18.86 -30.74 -5.61
N ASP A 340 -18.58 -31.66 -6.53
CA ASP A 340 -19.48 -32.76 -6.92
C ASP A 340 -19.62 -33.85 -5.83
N ARG A 341 -18.75 -33.84 -4.82
CA ARG A 341 -18.77 -34.77 -3.68
C ARG A 341 -19.26 -34.15 -2.37
N ILE A 342 -19.54 -32.85 -2.37
CA ILE A 342 -20.21 -32.17 -1.27
C ILE A 342 -21.71 -32.24 -1.54
N ALA A 343 -22.46 -32.97 -0.70
CA ALA A 343 -23.91 -33.06 -0.86
C ALA A 343 -24.58 -31.68 -0.66
N LYS A 344 -25.72 -31.46 -1.34
CA LYS A 344 -26.46 -30.20 -1.27
C LYS A 344 -26.87 -29.91 0.18
N ALA A 345 -26.47 -28.73 0.70
CA ALA A 345 -26.60 -28.31 2.10
C ALA A 345 -25.77 -29.11 3.14
N ALA A 346 -24.76 -29.87 2.74
CA ALA A 346 -23.79 -30.47 3.68
C ALA A 346 -22.83 -29.45 4.31
N VAL A 347 -22.70 -28.26 3.70
CA VAL A 347 -22.09 -27.08 4.32
C VAL A 347 -23.20 -26.06 4.53
N LEU A 348 -23.49 -25.75 5.80
CA LEU A 348 -24.44 -24.72 6.20
C LEU A 348 -23.75 -23.33 6.20
N PRO A 349 -24.47 -22.20 6.09
CA PRO A 349 -23.86 -20.87 6.08
C PRO A 349 -22.94 -20.59 7.27
N GLU A 350 -23.32 -21.05 8.47
CA GLU A 350 -22.53 -20.95 9.70
C GLU A 350 -21.24 -21.80 9.71
N MET A 351 -21.07 -22.72 8.75
CA MET A 351 -19.85 -23.50 8.55
C MET A 351 -18.87 -22.83 7.57
N ALA A 352 -19.26 -21.72 6.93
CA ALA A 352 -18.47 -21.02 5.92
C ALA A 352 -17.89 -19.72 6.48
N SER A 353 -16.59 -19.70 6.78
CA SER A 353 -15.89 -18.55 7.41
C SER A 353 -15.90 -17.23 6.59
N PHE A 354 -16.28 -17.30 5.32
CA PHE A 354 -16.50 -16.13 4.44
C PHE A 354 -17.90 -15.53 4.54
N LEU A 355 -18.83 -16.19 5.24
CA LEU A 355 -20.17 -15.66 5.56
C LEU A 355 -20.18 -15.19 7.02
N LYS A 356 -20.64 -13.95 7.24
CA LYS A 356 -20.96 -13.42 8.57
C LYS A 356 -22.43 -13.08 8.66
N THR A 357 -23.01 -13.14 9.86
CA THR A 357 -24.35 -12.61 10.12
C THR A 357 -24.28 -11.14 10.55
N GLY A 358 -25.39 -10.42 10.40
CA GLY A 358 -25.55 -9.08 10.94
C GLY A 358 -25.52 -9.02 12.48
N LYS A 359 -26.01 -7.91 13.03
CA LYS A 359 -26.22 -7.77 14.48
C LYS A 359 -27.36 -8.67 14.95
N GLN A 360 -28.40 -8.85 14.13
CA GLN A 360 -29.44 -9.83 14.40
C GLN A 360 -28.93 -11.27 14.20
N LYS A 361 -28.93 -12.05 15.27
CA LYS A 361 -28.54 -13.48 15.27
C LYS A 361 -29.71 -14.45 15.02
N PHE A 362 -30.95 -13.99 15.17
CA PHE A 362 -32.16 -14.79 14.90
C PHE A 362 -32.57 -14.74 13.42
N ASN A 363 -32.63 -15.90 12.77
CA ASN A 363 -33.17 -16.07 11.43
C ASN A 363 -34.59 -16.65 11.49
N ILE A 364 -35.59 -15.81 11.22
CA ILE A 364 -37.01 -16.19 11.20
C ILE A 364 -37.35 -17.29 10.17
N ASN A 365 -36.55 -17.40 9.11
CA ASN A 365 -36.72 -18.37 8.03
C ASN A 365 -35.87 -19.64 8.22
N HIS A 366 -35.23 -19.83 9.38
CA HIS A 366 -34.39 -20.99 9.62
C HIS A 366 -35.22 -22.29 9.77
N PRO A 367 -34.88 -23.40 9.08
CA PRO A 367 -35.67 -24.64 9.10
C PRO A 367 -35.71 -25.32 10.48
N ASP A 368 -34.81 -24.94 11.38
CA ASP A 368 -34.75 -25.48 12.75
C ASP A 368 -35.55 -24.67 13.79
N ASN A 369 -36.25 -23.61 13.35
CA ASN A 369 -37.37 -23.00 14.09
C ASN A 369 -38.48 -24.05 14.26
N LYS A 370 -39.09 -24.13 15.45
CA LYS A 370 -40.17 -25.07 15.75
C LYS A 370 -41.43 -24.28 16.15
N PRO A 371 -42.39 -24.10 15.22
CA PRO A 371 -43.67 -23.47 15.53
C PRO A 371 -44.46 -24.29 16.56
N ASP A 372 -45.37 -23.62 17.29
CA ASP A 372 -46.27 -24.28 18.24
C ASP A 372 -45.53 -25.08 19.34
N THR A 373 -44.36 -24.61 19.75
CA THR A 373 -43.57 -25.17 20.86
C THR A 373 -42.96 -24.09 21.73
N TYR A 374 -42.60 -24.48 22.95
CA TYR A 374 -41.74 -23.71 23.86
C TYR A 374 -40.53 -24.55 24.30
N VAL A 375 -39.55 -23.90 24.92
CA VAL A 375 -38.27 -24.46 25.37
C VAL A 375 -37.78 -23.70 26.60
N GLY A 376 -37.27 -24.41 27.61
CA GLY A 376 -36.83 -23.80 28.87
C GLY A 376 -36.13 -24.78 29.81
N PRO A 377 -35.80 -24.35 31.04
CA PRO A 377 -35.15 -25.21 32.03
C PRO A 377 -36.06 -26.33 32.55
N ASP A 378 -37.37 -26.10 32.57
CA ASP A 378 -38.41 -27.09 32.87
C ASP A 378 -38.49 -28.19 31.81
N THR A 379 -38.20 -27.87 30.55
CA THR A 379 -38.12 -28.85 29.44
C THR A 379 -36.75 -29.52 29.31
N LYS A 380 -35.77 -29.14 30.15
CA LYS A 380 -34.34 -29.49 30.00
C LYS A 380 -33.82 -29.27 28.57
N GLY A 381 -34.24 -28.17 27.94
CA GLY A 381 -33.86 -27.83 26.57
C GLY A 381 -34.53 -28.64 25.46
N ALA A 382 -35.47 -29.55 25.76
CA ALA A 382 -36.34 -30.13 24.74
C ALA A 382 -37.41 -29.13 24.28
N THR A 383 -37.90 -29.24 23.05
CA THR A 383 -39.03 -28.42 22.56
C THR A 383 -40.35 -29.13 22.86
N ASN A 384 -41.16 -28.58 23.76
CA ASN A 384 -42.46 -29.12 24.15
C ASN A 384 -43.61 -28.39 23.43
N PRO A 385 -44.71 -29.06 23.04
CA PRO A 385 -45.84 -28.42 22.36
C PRO A 385 -46.52 -27.32 23.19
N ASN A 386 -46.75 -26.15 22.58
CA ASN A 386 -47.49 -25.02 23.15
C ASN A 386 -47.92 -24.04 22.05
N THR A 387 -49.22 -23.89 21.83
CA THR A 387 -49.77 -23.13 20.69
C THR A 387 -49.63 -21.61 20.76
N SER A 388 -49.18 -21.07 21.91
CA SER A 388 -48.96 -19.62 22.11
C SER A 388 -47.54 -19.16 21.72
N TYR A 389 -46.60 -20.10 21.61
CA TYR A 389 -45.17 -19.82 21.42
C TYR A 389 -44.60 -20.57 20.21
N ASN A 390 -43.47 -20.07 19.72
CA ASN A 390 -42.58 -20.74 18.78
C ASN A 390 -41.19 -20.82 19.43
N SER A 391 -40.51 -21.96 19.29
CA SER A 391 -39.11 -22.10 19.70
C SER A 391 -38.19 -21.69 18.55
N THR A 392 -37.22 -20.82 18.80
CA THR A 392 -36.20 -20.49 17.79
C THR A 392 -35.35 -21.69 17.42
N HIS A 393 -34.68 -21.62 16.28
CA HIS A 393 -33.48 -22.40 15.98
C HIS A 393 -32.41 -22.21 17.07
N PHE A 394 -31.37 -23.06 17.03
CA PHE A 394 -30.14 -22.82 17.78
C PHE A 394 -29.50 -21.52 17.29
N ILE A 395 -29.61 -20.45 18.08
CA ILE A 395 -28.96 -19.17 17.84
C ILE A 395 -27.55 -19.27 18.43
N PRO A 396 -26.48 -18.96 17.67
CA PRO A 396 -25.13 -18.95 18.22
C PRO A 396 -25.01 -17.85 19.27
N VAL A 397 -24.42 -18.17 20.41
CA VAL A 397 -24.15 -17.24 21.51
C VAL A 397 -22.77 -17.54 22.10
N SER A 398 -22.10 -16.51 22.60
CA SER A 398 -20.83 -16.62 23.31
C SER A 398 -20.94 -16.09 24.74
N ALA A 399 -19.90 -16.25 25.57
CA ALA A 399 -19.88 -15.85 26.99
C ALA A 399 -19.79 -14.31 27.23
N ILE A 400 -20.54 -13.54 26.45
CA ILE A 400 -20.69 -12.08 26.53
C ILE A 400 -22.17 -11.70 26.64
N THR A 401 -22.47 -10.45 26.96
CA THR A 401 -23.86 -9.99 27.04
C THR A 401 -24.52 -9.97 25.66
N HIS A 402 -25.76 -10.46 25.61
CA HIS A 402 -26.65 -10.39 24.45
C HIS A 402 -27.97 -9.72 24.86
N TYR A 403 -28.66 -9.11 23.89
CA TYR A 403 -29.93 -8.40 24.08
C TYR A 403 -30.98 -8.94 23.10
N PRO A 404 -31.81 -9.92 23.52
CA PRO A 404 -33.10 -10.21 22.88
C PRO A 404 -34.09 -9.03 22.98
N SER A 405 -34.85 -8.77 21.92
CA SER A 405 -35.91 -7.73 21.93
C SER A 405 -37.10 -8.09 22.84
N PHE A 406 -37.26 -9.39 23.17
CA PHE A 406 -38.24 -9.92 24.12
C PHE A 406 -37.61 -11.09 24.90
N LYS A 407 -37.59 -11.02 26.24
CA LYS A 407 -37.04 -12.07 27.11
C LYS A 407 -38.18 -12.93 27.69
N HIS A 408 -38.01 -14.24 27.64
CA HIS A 408 -38.91 -15.24 28.22
C HIS A 408 -38.08 -16.48 28.64
N GLN A 409 -38.64 -17.69 28.62
CA GLN A 409 -37.85 -18.92 28.80
C GLN A 409 -36.77 -19.08 27.72
N ILE A 410 -35.57 -19.47 28.15
CA ILE A 410 -34.38 -19.70 27.31
C ILE A 410 -33.76 -21.04 27.72
N ALA A 411 -33.19 -21.78 26.79
CA ALA A 411 -32.28 -22.90 27.07
C ALA A 411 -30.93 -22.67 26.38
N TYR A 412 -29.84 -23.02 27.07
CA TYR A 412 -28.45 -22.92 26.64
C TYR A 412 -27.85 -24.31 26.43
N TYR A 413 -26.98 -24.45 25.43
CA TYR A 413 -26.43 -25.73 24.98
C TYR A 413 -24.93 -25.64 24.66
N ASP A 414 -24.22 -26.75 24.83
CA ASP A 414 -22.80 -26.89 24.46
C ASP A 414 -22.60 -26.93 22.94
N LEU A 415 -21.34 -26.96 22.48
CA LEU A 415 -20.98 -27.06 21.05
C LEU A 415 -21.71 -28.20 20.32
N ASN A 416 -21.94 -29.33 21.00
CA ASN A 416 -22.59 -30.54 20.51
C ASN A 416 -24.13 -30.50 20.60
N ARG A 417 -24.70 -29.38 21.07
CA ARG A 417 -26.14 -29.13 21.30
C ARG A 417 -26.73 -29.92 22.48
N ASN A 418 -25.91 -30.39 23.42
CA ASN A 418 -26.37 -30.92 24.71
C ASN A 418 -26.82 -29.77 25.63
N TYR A 419 -27.93 -29.95 26.35
CA TYR A 419 -28.46 -28.93 27.27
C TYR A 419 -27.55 -28.72 28.49
N ILE A 420 -27.22 -27.45 28.77
CA ILE A 420 -26.44 -27.02 29.94
C ILE A 420 -27.37 -26.49 31.03
N SER A 421 -28.15 -25.45 30.73
CA SER A 421 -29.02 -24.76 31.68
C SER A 421 -30.06 -23.90 30.95
N GLY A 422 -30.93 -23.20 31.68
CA GLY A 422 -31.92 -22.31 31.08
C GLY A 422 -32.43 -21.25 32.05
N GLU A 423 -32.99 -20.16 31.50
CA GLU A 423 -33.65 -19.09 32.24
C GLU A 423 -35.17 -19.26 32.23
N THR A 424 -35.83 -18.85 33.32
CA THR A 424 -37.29 -18.77 33.42
C THR A 424 -37.81 -17.37 33.08
N ASN A 425 -39.12 -17.24 32.92
CA ASN A 425 -39.81 -16.04 32.42
C ASN A 425 -39.98 -14.89 33.45
N THR A 426 -39.05 -14.72 34.38
CA THR A 426 -39.26 -13.95 35.62
C THR A 426 -38.46 -12.66 35.74
N ARG A 427 -37.80 -12.19 34.66
CA ARG A 427 -36.94 -11.00 34.68
C ARG A 427 -37.49 -9.86 33.83
N THR A 428 -37.31 -8.63 34.32
CA THR A 428 -37.66 -7.36 33.64
C THR A 428 -36.51 -6.76 32.83
N ASP A 429 -35.34 -7.42 32.80
CA ASP A 429 -34.22 -7.04 31.93
C ASP A 429 -34.33 -7.68 30.55
N GLN A 430 -33.80 -6.99 29.52
CA GLN A 430 -33.56 -7.60 28.20
C GLN A 430 -32.20 -8.29 28.11
N ALA A 431 -31.24 -7.95 28.98
CA ALA A 431 -29.90 -8.50 28.95
C ALA A 431 -29.89 -9.99 29.34
N ILE A 432 -29.08 -10.78 28.64
CA ILE A 432 -28.69 -12.14 29.01
C ILE A 432 -27.18 -12.29 28.94
N THR A 433 -26.63 -13.19 29.75
CA THR A 433 -25.22 -13.59 29.67
C THR A 433 -25.20 -15.12 29.71
N PRO A 434 -24.89 -15.79 28.59
CA PRO A 434 -24.84 -17.25 28.53
C PRO A 434 -23.83 -17.82 29.55
N PRO A 435 -24.10 -19.01 30.12
CA PRO A 435 -23.17 -19.65 31.05
C PRO A 435 -21.89 -20.10 30.34
N ALA A 436 -20.81 -20.30 31.10
CA ALA A 436 -19.56 -20.81 30.56
C ALA A 436 -19.77 -22.17 29.86
N GLY A 437 -19.26 -22.29 28.63
CA GLY A 437 -19.42 -23.47 27.78
C GLY A 437 -20.69 -23.50 26.91
N ALA A 438 -21.57 -22.49 26.99
CA ALA A 438 -22.69 -22.36 26.07
C ALA A 438 -22.27 -21.72 24.74
N GLU A 439 -22.47 -22.46 23.65
CA GLU A 439 -22.25 -22.03 22.26
C GLU A 439 -23.56 -21.72 21.53
N TRP A 440 -24.68 -22.27 22.02
CA TRP A 440 -26.01 -22.07 21.43
C TRP A 440 -27.08 -21.74 22.46
N ALA A 441 -28.07 -20.96 22.06
CA ALA A 441 -29.31 -20.73 22.80
C ALA A 441 -30.54 -21.03 21.95
N ARG A 442 -31.64 -21.44 22.59
CA ARG A 442 -32.99 -21.42 22.01
C ARG A 442 -33.93 -20.61 22.91
N PHE A 443 -34.81 -19.81 22.29
CA PHE A 443 -35.72 -18.90 22.97
C PHE A 443 -37.17 -19.30 22.73
N SER A 444 -38.01 -19.18 23.76
CA SER A 444 -39.47 -19.28 23.65
C SER A 444 -40.06 -17.92 23.28
N VAL A 445 -40.45 -17.73 22.03
CA VAL A 445 -40.93 -16.45 21.50
C VAL A 445 -42.45 -16.50 21.30
N SER A 446 -43.18 -15.51 21.80
CA SER A 446 -44.64 -15.48 21.62
C SER A 446 -45.00 -15.23 20.15
N LYS A 447 -46.11 -15.81 19.66
CA LYS A 447 -46.51 -15.64 18.24
C LYS A 447 -46.71 -14.17 17.83
N ALA A 448 -47.13 -13.31 18.75
CA ALA A 448 -47.25 -11.87 18.52
C ALA A 448 -45.90 -11.15 18.34
N ALA A 449 -44.84 -11.63 18.98
CA ALA A 449 -43.49 -11.06 18.86
C ALA A 449 -42.65 -11.70 17.75
N TRP A 450 -43.08 -12.83 17.17
CA TRP A 450 -42.25 -13.64 16.24
C TRP A 450 -41.69 -12.86 15.05
N ALA A 451 -42.47 -11.95 14.46
CA ALA A 451 -42.05 -11.15 13.31
C ALA A 451 -41.05 -10.01 13.67
N THR A 452 -41.01 -9.59 14.93
CA THR A 452 -40.17 -8.50 15.44
C THR A 452 -39.13 -8.98 16.47
N PHE A 453 -38.98 -10.30 16.61
CA PHE A 453 -37.98 -10.89 17.49
C PHE A 453 -36.59 -10.70 16.88
N MET A 454 -35.67 -10.27 17.73
CA MET A 454 -34.25 -10.05 17.43
C MET A 454 -33.46 -10.55 18.62
N VAL A 455 -32.28 -11.11 18.37
CA VAL A 455 -31.22 -11.28 19.39
C VAL A 455 -30.01 -10.52 18.86
N SER A 456 -29.48 -9.61 19.67
CA SER A 456 -28.33 -8.76 19.34
C SER A 456 -27.15 -9.02 20.28
N GLU A 457 -25.95 -8.77 19.79
CA GLU A 457 -24.67 -9.07 20.45
C GLU A 457 -24.02 -7.75 20.94
N GLY A 458 -23.52 -7.71 22.17
CA GLY A 458 -22.80 -6.56 22.73
C GLY A 458 -23.49 -5.92 23.94
N ASN A 459 -23.08 -4.68 24.27
CA ASN A 459 -23.35 -4.05 25.57
C ASN A 459 -24.64 -3.20 25.64
N ALA A 460 -25.48 -3.22 24.60
CA ALA A 460 -26.75 -2.47 24.57
C ALA A 460 -27.74 -3.09 23.57
N SER A 461 -29.04 -2.85 23.80
CA SER A 461 -30.12 -3.25 22.88
C SER A 461 -30.03 -2.46 21.56
N ALA A 462 -29.98 -3.16 20.43
CA ALA A 462 -29.86 -2.55 19.11
C ALA A 462 -31.22 -2.24 18.46
N PRO A 463 -31.31 -1.25 17.54
CA PRO A 463 -32.48 -1.08 16.67
C PRO A 463 -32.72 -2.35 15.83
N TRP A 464 -34.00 -2.65 15.55
CA TRP A 464 -34.39 -3.83 14.79
C TRP A 464 -33.87 -3.80 13.35
N GLU A 465 -33.34 -4.93 12.88
CA GLU A 465 -32.93 -5.15 11.48
C GLU A 465 -33.36 -6.53 11.00
N SER A 466 -33.56 -6.70 9.69
CA SER A 466 -33.74 -8.03 9.10
C SER A 466 -32.45 -8.85 9.19
N PHE A 467 -32.56 -10.17 9.43
CA PHE A 467 -31.42 -11.07 9.35
C PHE A 467 -30.85 -11.16 7.91
N TYR A 468 -29.53 -11.03 7.76
CA TYR A 468 -28.81 -11.19 6.50
C TYR A 468 -27.44 -11.87 6.69
N TYR A 469 -26.89 -12.39 5.59
CA TYR A 469 -25.49 -12.81 5.51
C TYR A 469 -24.67 -11.78 4.73
N GLU A 470 -23.51 -11.40 5.27
CA GLU A 470 -22.49 -10.60 4.61
C GLU A 470 -21.42 -11.52 4.01
N PHE A 471 -21.06 -11.29 2.74
CA PHE A 471 -20.01 -12.02 2.03
C PHE A 471 -18.68 -11.28 2.16
N ASN A 472 -17.77 -11.80 2.99
CA ASN A 472 -16.44 -11.22 3.13
C ASN A 472 -15.48 -11.78 2.06
N GLY A 473 -14.78 -10.90 1.34
CA GLY A 473 -13.72 -11.26 0.38
C GLY A 473 -14.17 -11.85 -0.97
N ILE A 474 -15.45 -12.11 -1.21
CA ILE A 474 -15.95 -12.74 -2.44
C ILE A 474 -16.41 -11.71 -3.48
N ARG A 475 -15.89 -11.81 -4.71
CA ARG A 475 -16.41 -11.07 -5.87
C ARG A 475 -17.57 -11.84 -6.50
N VAL A 476 -18.79 -11.35 -6.32
CA VAL A 476 -19.98 -11.85 -7.03
C VAL A 476 -20.08 -11.17 -8.40
N SER A 477 -20.07 -11.97 -9.47
CA SER A 477 -20.45 -11.49 -10.81
C SER A 477 -21.96 -11.59 -10.97
N VAL A 478 -22.57 -10.52 -11.48
CA VAL A 478 -24.02 -10.43 -11.76
C VAL A 478 -24.23 -10.50 -13.27
N SER A 479 -25.17 -11.33 -13.73
CA SER A 479 -25.45 -11.50 -15.16
C SER A 479 -26.05 -10.24 -15.79
N ASP A 480 -25.85 -10.05 -17.10
CA ASP A 480 -26.51 -8.99 -17.87
C ASP A 480 -28.03 -9.03 -17.68
N ALA A 481 -28.65 -7.86 -17.59
CA ALA A 481 -30.08 -7.65 -17.29
C ALA A 481 -30.61 -8.32 -15.99
N ALA A 482 -29.76 -8.89 -15.12
CA ALA A 482 -30.24 -9.53 -13.88
C ALA A 482 -30.75 -8.53 -12.83
N ILE A 483 -30.39 -7.24 -12.91
CA ILE A 483 -30.97 -6.16 -12.12
C ILE A 483 -32.07 -5.49 -12.95
N ILE A 484 -33.29 -5.49 -12.40
CA ILE A 484 -34.50 -4.92 -13.02
C ILE A 484 -35.23 -4.06 -11.98
N THR A 485 -36.15 -3.19 -12.41
CA THR A 485 -36.90 -2.27 -11.53
C THR A 485 -37.50 -2.96 -10.31
N ALA A 486 -38.14 -4.13 -10.49
CA ALA A 486 -38.73 -4.90 -9.39
C ALA A 486 -37.73 -5.47 -8.35
N LYS A 487 -36.41 -5.30 -8.56
CA LYS A 487 -35.34 -5.68 -7.62
C LYS A 487 -34.67 -4.46 -6.96
N LEU A 488 -35.07 -3.24 -7.32
CA LEU A 488 -34.60 -2.00 -6.72
C LEU A 488 -35.80 -1.32 -6.05
N ALA A 489 -35.81 -1.24 -4.72
CA ALA A 489 -36.81 -0.45 -4.01
C ALA A 489 -36.65 1.05 -4.32
N ASP A 490 -37.71 1.83 -4.14
CA ASP A 490 -37.65 3.28 -4.28
C ASP A 490 -36.56 3.88 -3.37
N LEU A 491 -35.82 4.86 -3.90
CA LEU A 491 -34.65 5.48 -3.27
C LEU A 491 -33.49 4.51 -2.91
N ALA A 492 -33.54 3.23 -3.28
CA ALA A 492 -32.47 2.28 -2.97
C ALA A 492 -31.12 2.65 -3.61
N VAL A 493 -31.14 3.36 -4.75
CA VAL A 493 -29.97 3.95 -5.39
C VAL A 493 -29.90 5.44 -5.06
N SER A 494 -29.17 5.79 -3.99
CA SER A 494 -28.87 7.17 -3.63
C SER A 494 -27.58 7.67 -4.28
N THR A 495 -27.35 8.99 -4.30
CA THR A 495 -26.13 9.60 -4.87
C THR A 495 -24.84 9.01 -4.27
N ALA A 496 -24.81 8.75 -2.96
CA ALA A 496 -23.67 8.13 -2.28
C ALA A 496 -23.37 6.67 -2.72
N LYS A 497 -24.31 6.01 -3.41
CA LYS A 497 -24.13 4.66 -3.97
C LYS A 497 -23.73 4.69 -5.46
N ILE A 498 -23.77 5.85 -6.10
CA ILE A 498 -23.32 6.04 -7.49
C ILE A 498 -21.92 6.64 -7.44
N ALA A 499 -20.91 5.88 -7.87
CA ALA A 499 -19.54 6.40 -7.94
C ALA A 499 -19.45 7.56 -8.95
N LEU A 500 -18.52 8.49 -8.72
CA LEU A 500 -18.31 9.64 -9.62
C LEU A 500 -17.95 9.13 -11.04
N LYS A 501 -18.64 9.62 -12.06
CA LYS A 501 -18.56 9.13 -13.46
C LYS A 501 -18.94 7.64 -13.64
N ALA A 502 -19.75 7.06 -12.75
CA ALA A 502 -20.38 5.75 -13.00
C ALA A 502 -21.44 5.81 -14.10
N ILE A 503 -22.25 6.87 -14.10
CA ILE A 503 -23.14 7.22 -15.23
C ILE A 503 -22.41 8.24 -16.10
N THR A 504 -22.18 7.85 -17.36
CA THR A 504 -21.54 8.66 -18.42
C THR A 504 -22.45 8.68 -19.64
N THR A 505 -22.22 9.58 -20.61
CA THR A 505 -23.10 9.75 -21.76
C THR A 505 -23.22 8.49 -22.62
N ASP A 506 -22.15 7.71 -22.77
CA ASP A 506 -22.13 6.38 -23.41
C ASP A 506 -22.96 5.31 -22.68
N ARG A 507 -23.36 5.56 -21.43
CA ARG A 507 -24.16 4.65 -20.58
C ARG A 507 -25.60 5.10 -20.39
N ILE A 508 -25.98 6.24 -20.97
CA ILE A 508 -27.36 6.70 -21.07
C ILE A 508 -27.81 6.40 -22.50
N ALA A 509 -28.73 5.46 -22.67
CA ALA A 509 -29.29 5.15 -23.99
C ALA A 509 -30.04 6.36 -24.58
N ASP A 510 -30.06 6.48 -25.90
CA ASP A 510 -30.75 7.58 -26.59
C ASP A 510 -32.22 7.67 -26.14
N ASN A 511 -32.65 8.90 -25.79
CA ASN A 511 -33.98 9.22 -25.24
C ASN A 511 -34.30 8.63 -23.85
N ALA A 512 -33.35 8.02 -23.13
CA ALA A 512 -33.59 7.51 -21.77
C ALA A 512 -33.87 8.63 -20.73
N VAL A 513 -33.51 9.88 -21.04
CA VAL A 513 -33.85 11.08 -20.26
C VAL A 513 -34.53 12.10 -21.17
N THR A 514 -35.83 12.30 -20.97
CA THR A 514 -36.68 13.29 -21.67
C THR A 514 -37.06 14.45 -20.74
N PRO A 515 -37.56 15.59 -21.26
CA PRO A 515 -38.03 16.70 -20.41
C PRO A 515 -39.05 16.27 -19.35
N PHE A 516 -39.95 15.34 -19.68
CA PHE A 516 -40.96 14.78 -18.76
C PHE A 516 -40.38 13.96 -17.59
N GLN A 517 -39.11 13.57 -17.67
CA GLN A 517 -38.36 12.89 -16.60
C GLN A 517 -37.47 13.86 -15.82
N THR A 518 -37.53 15.16 -16.10
CA THR A 518 -36.76 16.23 -15.44
C THR A 518 -37.67 17.25 -14.78
N ASN A 519 -37.22 17.88 -13.70
CA ASN A 519 -37.93 18.97 -13.02
C ASN A 519 -37.31 20.36 -13.29
N PHE A 520 -36.26 20.44 -14.13
CA PHE A 520 -35.48 21.65 -14.41
C PHE A 520 -35.57 22.13 -15.86
N ILE A 521 -36.30 21.43 -16.73
CA ILE A 521 -36.59 21.84 -18.12
C ILE A 521 -38.10 22.11 -18.23
N LEU A 522 -38.49 23.34 -18.52
CA LEU A 522 -39.88 23.72 -18.77
C LEU A 522 -40.09 24.16 -20.22
N GLU A 523 -41.19 23.74 -20.82
CA GLU A 523 -41.63 24.23 -22.13
C GLU A 523 -42.52 25.48 -21.95
N SER A 524 -42.25 26.55 -22.69
CA SER A 524 -43.08 27.75 -22.69
C SER A 524 -43.16 28.40 -24.07
N VAL A 525 -43.96 29.48 -24.17
CA VAL A 525 -44.19 30.20 -25.43
C VAL A 525 -43.31 31.45 -25.48
N GLY A 526 -42.79 31.76 -26.66
CA GLY A 526 -42.09 33.00 -27.00
C GLY A 526 -42.89 34.28 -26.75
N LYS A 527 -42.39 35.43 -27.22
CA LYS A 527 -43.04 36.74 -27.02
C LYS A 527 -44.40 36.81 -27.72
N GLN A 528 -44.45 36.54 -29.03
CA GLN A 528 -45.65 36.21 -29.81
C GLN A 528 -46.46 35.07 -29.16
N LYS A 529 -47.72 35.33 -28.84
CA LYS A 529 -48.65 34.39 -28.17
C LYS A 529 -49.73 33.82 -29.10
N PHE A 530 -49.88 34.35 -30.31
CA PHE A 530 -50.83 33.84 -31.31
C PHE A 530 -50.13 32.88 -32.27
N ASN A 531 -50.62 31.65 -32.38
CA ASN A 531 -50.10 30.66 -33.33
C ASN A 531 -51.03 30.55 -34.54
N LYS A 532 -50.63 31.10 -35.70
CA LYS A 532 -51.45 31.06 -36.93
C LYS A 532 -51.68 29.64 -37.47
N ALA A 533 -50.85 28.66 -37.11
CA ALA A 533 -50.97 27.28 -37.59
C ALA A 533 -52.06 26.47 -36.87
N THR A 534 -52.62 26.98 -35.75
CA THR A 534 -53.73 26.35 -35.01
C THR A 534 -55.03 27.16 -35.09
N VAL A 535 -55.15 28.00 -36.10
CA VAL A 535 -56.31 28.88 -36.35
C VAL A 535 -57.36 28.17 -37.19
N GLU A 536 -58.61 28.30 -36.78
CA GLU A 536 -59.78 27.84 -37.51
C GLU A 536 -60.27 28.98 -38.44
N ALA A 537 -59.91 28.89 -39.72
CA ALA A 537 -60.32 29.87 -40.74
C ALA A 537 -61.82 29.72 -41.09
N GLY A 538 -62.48 30.84 -41.37
CA GLY A 538 -63.90 30.88 -41.68
C GLY A 538 -64.83 30.79 -40.45
N MET A 539 -64.27 30.88 -39.24
CA MET A 539 -64.99 30.75 -37.97
C MET A 539 -64.70 31.93 -37.05
N TYR A 540 -65.65 32.22 -36.15
CA TYR A 540 -65.47 33.15 -35.04
C TYR A 540 -66.11 32.63 -33.75
N GLN A 541 -65.65 33.17 -32.63
CA GLN A 541 -66.32 33.05 -31.35
C GLN A 541 -66.43 34.45 -30.73
N ASN A 542 -67.60 34.80 -30.21
CA ASN A 542 -67.92 36.16 -29.80
C ASN A 542 -67.78 36.40 -28.28
N GLU A 543 -68.14 37.61 -27.84
CA GLU A 543 -68.13 38.02 -26.43
C GLU A 543 -69.08 37.18 -25.56
N THR A 544 -70.21 36.72 -26.10
CA THR A 544 -71.19 35.85 -25.42
C THR A 544 -70.87 34.35 -25.54
N GLY A 545 -69.67 33.99 -26.01
CA GLY A 545 -69.23 32.60 -26.16
C GLY A 545 -69.87 31.83 -27.32
N PHE A 546 -70.78 32.43 -28.08
CA PHE A 546 -71.38 31.84 -29.27
C PHE A 546 -70.33 31.70 -30.37
N ARG A 547 -70.31 30.54 -31.05
CA ARG A 547 -69.38 30.18 -32.12
C ARG A 547 -70.14 30.00 -33.43
N GLY A 548 -69.70 30.67 -34.48
CA GLY A 548 -70.39 30.68 -35.78
C GLY A 548 -69.43 30.80 -36.96
N GLY A 549 -69.94 30.55 -38.17
CA GLY A 549 -69.19 30.65 -39.42
C GLY A 549 -69.23 32.06 -40.03
N ASN A 550 -68.10 32.54 -40.51
CA ASN A 550 -67.95 33.73 -41.35
C ASN A 550 -66.60 33.68 -42.08
N ALA A 551 -66.62 33.66 -43.42
CA ALA A 551 -65.41 33.56 -44.25
C ALA A 551 -64.40 34.72 -44.08
N GLY A 552 -64.82 35.86 -43.53
CA GLY A 552 -63.94 37.01 -43.23
C GLY A 552 -63.19 36.92 -41.90
N TYR A 553 -63.44 35.88 -41.08
CA TYR A 553 -62.86 35.73 -39.74
C TYR A 553 -62.01 34.46 -39.58
N ALA A 554 -61.09 34.51 -38.62
CA ALA A 554 -60.24 33.40 -38.24
C ALA A 554 -60.14 33.32 -36.70
N LEU A 555 -60.41 32.15 -36.13
CA LEU A 555 -60.52 31.92 -34.68
C LEU A 555 -59.31 31.16 -34.13
N SER A 556 -58.66 31.68 -33.09
CA SER A 556 -57.52 31.00 -32.47
C SER A 556 -57.91 29.73 -31.68
N ALA A 557 -56.96 28.83 -31.52
CA ALA A 557 -56.92 27.90 -30.39
C ALA A 557 -56.92 28.65 -29.03
N PHE A 558 -57.05 27.92 -27.93
CA PHE A 558 -56.96 28.51 -26.59
C PHE A 558 -55.55 29.07 -26.34
N ILE A 559 -55.47 30.36 -26.04
CA ILE A 559 -54.23 31.06 -25.67
C ILE A 559 -54.27 31.29 -24.16
N LYS A 560 -53.27 30.79 -23.43
CA LYS A 560 -53.17 30.98 -21.97
C LYS A 560 -52.83 32.45 -21.65
N VAL A 561 -53.51 33.02 -20.67
CA VAL A 561 -53.33 34.42 -20.25
C VAL A 561 -53.20 34.58 -18.73
N GLU A 562 -52.61 35.69 -18.32
CA GLU A 562 -52.47 36.10 -16.92
C GLU A 562 -53.49 37.18 -16.54
N VAL A 563 -54.22 36.97 -15.44
CA VAL A 563 -55.18 37.94 -14.88
C VAL A 563 -54.50 39.29 -14.62
N GLY A 564 -55.16 40.38 -15.03
CA GLY A 564 -54.70 41.75 -14.76
C GLY A 564 -53.50 42.21 -15.58
N LYS A 565 -52.97 41.40 -16.52
CA LYS A 565 -51.94 41.84 -17.47
C LYS A 565 -52.57 42.33 -18.77
N THR A 566 -52.12 43.48 -19.28
CA THR A 566 -52.50 43.93 -20.62
C THR A 566 -51.84 43.07 -21.69
N TYR A 567 -52.58 42.71 -22.73
CA TYR A 567 -52.09 42.10 -23.96
C TYR A 567 -52.36 43.04 -25.15
N THR A 568 -51.37 43.27 -26.00
CA THR A 568 -51.49 44.09 -27.22
C THR A 568 -51.62 43.20 -28.46
N GLY A 569 -52.64 43.45 -29.28
CA GLY A 569 -52.92 42.80 -30.56
C GLY A 569 -52.68 43.72 -31.75
N LYS A 570 -51.87 43.26 -32.71
CA LYS A 570 -51.42 44.04 -33.87
C LYS A 570 -52.05 43.52 -35.15
N GLY A 571 -53.24 44.00 -35.48
CA GLY A 571 -53.94 43.76 -36.75
C GLY A 571 -54.51 45.06 -37.32
N SER A 572 -55.03 45.01 -38.55
CA SER A 572 -55.82 46.11 -39.12
C SER A 572 -57.13 46.32 -38.34
N ASN A 573 -57.80 47.45 -38.58
CA ASN A 573 -59.12 47.79 -38.01
C ASN A 573 -59.31 47.38 -36.54
N ASN A 574 -58.62 48.08 -35.64
CA ASN A 574 -58.68 47.90 -34.18
C ASN A 574 -58.14 46.57 -33.62
N GLY A 575 -57.48 45.70 -34.40
CA GLY A 575 -56.60 44.64 -33.89
C GLY A 575 -57.27 43.39 -33.29
N PHE A 576 -58.41 43.51 -32.60
CA PHE A 576 -59.22 42.39 -32.12
C PHE A 576 -60.67 42.54 -32.56
N ARG A 577 -61.23 41.52 -33.22
CA ARG A 577 -62.68 41.49 -33.53
C ARG A 577 -63.49 40.98 -32.34
N TYR A 578 -63.03 39.89 -31.74
CA TYR A 578 -63.56 39.36 -30.48
C TYR A 578 -62.43 38.75 -29.65
N VAL A 579 -62.49 38.93 -28.34
CA VAL A 579 -61.68 38.20 -27.36
C VAL A 579 -62.61 37.49 -26.40
N THR A 580 -62.82 36.19 -26.59
CA THR A 580 -63.67 35.35 -25.74
C THR A 580 -62.85 34.84 -24.55
N TYR A 581 -63.38 34.97 -23.34
CA TYR A 581 -62.71 34.61 -22.08
C TYR A 581 -63.16 33.26 -21.52
N PHE A 582 -62.20 32.50 -20.98
CA PHE A 582 -62.43 31.15 -20.43
C PHE A 582 -61.69 30.93 -19.10
N ASN A 583 -62.29 30.14 -18.21
CA ASN A 583 -61.67 29.74 -16.93
C ASN A 583 -60.60 28.65 -17.12
N ALA A 584 -59.95 28.23 -16.03
CA ALA A 584 -58.92 27.18 -16.06
C ALA A 584 -59.42 25.83 -16.61
N SER A 585 -60.72 25.54 -16.50
CA SER A 585 -61.39 24.37 -17.05
C SER A 585 -61.86 24.54 -18.50
N GLN A 586 -61.39 25.59 -19.19
CA GLN A 586 -61.77 25.98 -20.56
C GLN A 586 -63.27 26.26 -20.79
N GLN A 587 -64.03 26.52 -19.72
CA GLN A 587 -65.43 26.95 -19.80
C GLN A 587 -65.52 28.46 -20.01
N TRP A 588 -66.48 28.91 -20.81
CA TRP A 588 -66.70 30.34 -21.10
C TRP A 588 -67.10 31.12 -19.84
N VAL A 589 -66.53 32.32 -19.67
CA VAL A 589 -66.81 33.23 -18.55
C VAL A 589 -66.99 34.70 -18.98
N GLY A 590 -67.16 34.98 -20.27
CA GLY A 590 -67.38 36.31 -20.82
C GLY A 590 -66.52 36.61 -22.06
N GLY A 591 -66.30 37.88 -22.34
CA GLY A 591 -65.44 38.33 -23.43
C GLY A 591 -65.62 39.81 -23.74
N VAL A 592 -64.88 40.29 -24.73
CA VAL A 592 -64.94 41.65 -25.26
C VAL A 592 -65.05 41.60 -26.78
N LYS A 593 -65.94 42.42 -27.34
CA LYS A 593 -66.07 42.68 -28.78
C LYS A 593 -65.32 43.97 -29.11
N ASP A 594 -64.66 44.01 -30.27
CA ASP A 594 -64.00 45.21 -30.80
C ASP A 594 -63.08 45.93 -29.78
N ALA A 595 -62.22 45.16 -29.09
CA ALA A 595 -61.49 45.58 -27.88
C ALA A 595 -60.45 46.71 -28.08
N GLY A 596 -60.32 47.27 -29.29
CA GLY A 596 -59.16 48.08 -29.65
C GLY A 596 -57.88 47.24 -29.69
N GLN A 597 -56.72 47.87 -29.76
CA GLN A 597 -55.45 47.13 -29.84
C GLN A 597 -55.06 46.40 -28.54
N GLN A 598 -55.84 46.50 -27.44
CA GLN A 598 -55.46 45.97 -26.12
C GLN A 598 -56.63 45.36 -25.35
N PHE A 599 -56.38 44.25 -24.65
CA PHE A 599 -57.29 43.72 -23.62
C PHE A 599 -56.53 43.34 -22.36
N THR A 600 -57.25 43.29 -21.23
CA THR A 600 -56.73 42.84 -19.93
C THR A 600 -57.68 41.77 -19.38
N PRO A 601 -57.23 40.53 -19.12
CA PRO A 601 -58.09 39.47 -18.61
C PRO A 601 -58.60 39.81 -17.19
N PRO A 602 -59.92 39.83 -16.95
CA PRO A 602 -60.47 40.00 -15.61
C PRO A 602 -60.22 38.76 -14.72
N ALA A 603 -60.52 38.89 -13.43
CA ALA A 603 -60.41 37.79 -12.49
C ALA A 603 -61.25 36.56 -12.91
N GLY A 604 -60.70 35.36 -12.71
CA GLY A 604 -61.32 34.09 -13.13
C GLY A 604 -60.98 33.63 -14.55
N VAL A 605 -60.34 34.48 -15.37
CA VAL A 605 -59.89 34.12 -16.73
C VAL A 605 -58.49 33.51 -16.71
N ALA A 606 -58.32 32.37 -17.38
CA ALA A 606 -57.03 31.67 -17.55
C ALA A 606 -56.66 31.43 -19.02
N PHE A 607 -57.65 31.42 -19.91
CA PHE A 607 -57.46 31.30 -21.36
C PHE A 607 -58.34 32.29 -22.11
N VAL A 608 -57.92 32.67 -23.31
CA VAL A 608 -58.75 33.36 -24.29
C VAL A 608 -58.83 32.58 -25.59
N LYS A 609 -59.85 32.88 -26.40
CA LYS A 609 -59.78 32.72 -27.85
C LYS A 609 -59.96 34.07 -28.50
N ILE A 610 -59.26 34.29 -29.60
CA ILE A 610 -59.25 35.56 -30.31
C ILE A 610 -59.79 35.31 -31.73
N THR A 611 -60.77 36.11 -32.12
CA THR A 611 -61.18 36.25 -33.51
C THR A 611 -60.45 37.45 -34.12
N ILE A 612 -59.77 37.23 -35.25
CA ILE A 612 -59.20 38.29 -36.12
C ILE A 612 -59.88 38.25 -37.49
N TYR A 613 -59.61 39.25 -38.34
CA TYR A 613 -59.95 39.18 -39.76
C TYR A 613 -58.98 38.25 -40.50
N THR A 614 -59.44 37.56 -41.53
CA THR A 614 -58.57 36.68 -42.34
C THR A 614 -57.46 37.43 -43.06
N VAL A 615 -57.64 38.72 -43.38
CA VAL A 615 -56.61 39.59 -43.98
C VAL A 615 -55.44 39.89 -43.03
N ASP A 616 -55.62 39.73 -41.72
CA ASP A 616 -54.57 39.95 -40.71
C ASP A 616 -53.74 38.68 -40.44
N LEU A 617 -54.16 37.50 -40.92
CA LEU A 617 -53.67 36.20 -40.41
C LEU A 617 -52.13 36.01 -40.50
N ASP A 618 -51.48 36.59 -41.51
CA ASP A 618 -50.03 36.54 -41.68
C ASP A 618 -49.27 37.66 -40.95
N SER A 619 -49.93 38.79 -40.66
CA SER A 619 -49.35 39.98 -40.02
C SER A 619 -49.71 40.10 -38.53
N PHE A 620 -50.64 39.29 -38.04
CA PHE A 620 -51.16 39.41 -36.69
C PHE A 620 -50.15 38.97 -35.63
N MET A 621 -50.12 39.71 -34.52
CA MET A 621 -49.27 39.43 -33.38
C MET A 621 -49.99 39.75 -32.08
N LEU A 622 -49.89 38.84 -31.11
CA LEU A 622 -50.34 39.04 -29.74
C LEU A 622 -49.11 39.05 -28.82
N VAL A 623 -48.92 40.13 -28.06
CA VAL A 623 -47.82 40.26 -27.08
C VAL A 623 -48.34 40.63 -25.69
N LEU A 624 -47.57 40.26 -24.67
CA LEU A 624 -47.77 40.70 -23.29
C LEU A 624 -47.20 42.12 -23.10
N GLY A 625 -47.96 43.03 -22.50
CA GLY A 625 -47.57 44.41 -22.22
C GLY A 625 -48.18 45.46 -23.14
N ASN A 626 -47.91 46.73 -22.83
CA ASN A 626 -48.60 47.90 -23.42
C ASN A 626 -48.00 48.42 -24.74
N ALA A 627 -46.95 47.78 -25.27
CA ALA A 627 -46.17 48.31 -26.41
C ALA A 627 -46.30 47.44 -27.66
N ALA A 628 -46.45 48.08 -28.83
CA ALA A 628 -46.48 47.39 -30.11
C ALA A 628 -45.08 46.92 -30.51
N ALA A 629 -44.80 45.63 -30.35
CA ALA A 629 -43.53 45.03 -30.73
C ALA A 629 -43.29 45.02 -32.27
N PRO A 630 -42.03 44.90 -32.73
CA PRO A 630 -41.72 44.34 -34.04
C PRO A 630 -42.39 42.97 -34.20
N TRP A 631 -42.85 42.64 -35.41
CA TRP A 631 -43.49 41.35 -35.66
C TRP A 631 -42.48 40.20 -35.59
N GLU A 632 -42.88 39.07 -35.02
CA GLU A 632 -42.06 37.85 -34.98
C GLU A 632 -42.91 36.58 -35.13
N VAL A 633 -42.26 35.48 -35.51
CA VAL A 633 -42.88 34.16 -35.69
C VAL A 633 -43.22 33.54 -34.34
N TYR A 634 -44.33 32.81 -34.23
CA TYR A 634 -44.66 32.02 -33.05
C TYR A 634 -43.62 30.91 -32.83
N THR A 635 -43.01 30.87 -31.65
CA THR A 635 -42.03 29.86 -31.26
C THR A 635 -42.33 29.27 -29.88
N THR A 636 -42.18 27.96 -29.77
CA THR A 636 -41.93 27.29 -28.49
C THR A 636 -40.50 27.62 -28.05
N VAL A 637 -40.29 27.78 -26.74
CA VAL A 637 -38.97 27.94 -26.12
C VAL A 637 -38.84 26.99 -24.94
N TYR A 638 -37.62 26.58 -24.65
CA TYR A 638 -37.31 25.86 -23.42
C TYR A 638 -36.66 26.82 -22.42
N ASP A 639 -37.23 26.87 -21.22
CA ASP A 639 -36.74 27.64 -20.08
C ASP A 639 -36.09 26.66 -19.10
N LEU A 640 -34.79 26.83 -18.85
CA LEU A 640 -34.06 26.06 -17.84
C LEU A 640 -34.24 26.70 -16.46
N VAL A 641 -34.79 25.96 -15.51
CA VAL A 641 -35.09 26.47 -14.16
C VAL A 641 -33.83 26.43 -13.30
N MET A 642 -33.07 27.52 -13.36
CA MET A 642 -31.92 27.81 -12.48
C MET A 642 -32.30 28.91 -11.48
N ALA A 643 -31.69 28.89 -10.30
CA ALA A 643 -32.13 29.67 -9.14
C ALA A 643 -32.03 31.20 -9.30
N ASP A 644 -31.06 31.66 -10.10
CA ASP A 644 -30.65 33.06 -10.17
C ASP A 644 -30.62 33.64 -11.60
N LYS A 645 -30.56 32.80 -12.65
CA LYS A 645 -30.76 33.21 -14.07
C LYS A 645 -31.43 32.11 -14.91
N PRO A 646 -32.67 32.28 -15.39
CA PRO A 646 -33.25 31.36 -16.36
C PRO A 646 -32.56 31.49 -17.72
N LEU A 647 -31.94 30.41 -18.19
CA LEU A 647 -31.46 30.28 -19.58
C LEU A 647 -32.66 29.93 -20.47
N ARG A 648 -32.85 30.70 -21.56
CA ARG A 648 -34.04 30.67 -22.41
C ARG A 648 -33.64 30.57 -23.88
N ALA A 649 -34.08 29.51 -24.56
CA ALA A 649 -33.66 29.22 -25.93
C ALA A 649 -34.82 28.80 -26.85
N THR A 650 -34.73 29.21 -28.12
CA THR A 650 -35.67 28.87 -29.20
C THR A 650 -35.37 27.55 -29.92
N ALA A 651 -34.24 26.92 -29.62
CA ALA A 651 -33.83 25.60 -30.11
C ALA A 651 -32.76 25.00 -29.19
N LEU A 652 -32.55 23.69 -29.25
CA LEU A 652 -31.31 23.07 -28.79
C LEU A 652 -30.20 23.42 -29.80
N SER A 653 -29.15 24.11 -29.35
CA SER A 653 -28.05 24.59 -30.19
C SER A 653 -26.70 24.42 -29.48
N GLU A 654 -25.60 24.33 -30.24
CA GLU A 654 -24.24 24.25 -29.67
C GLU A 654 -23.93 25.41 -28.71
N SER A 655 -24.44 26.61 -29.02
CA SER A 655 -24.35 27.77 -28.11
C SER A 655 -25.06 27.53 -26.77
N LEU A 656 -26.27 26.96 -26.78
CA LEU A 656 -26.99 26.62 -25.55
C LEU A 656 -26.27 25.52 -24.76
N TYR A 657 -25.74 24.50 -25.43
CA TYR A 657 -24.93 23.46 -24.77
C TYR A 657 -23.67 24.06 -24.14
N ALA A 658 -23.01 25.03 -24.80
CA ALA A 658 -21.87 25.75 -24.26
C ALA A 658 -22.25 26.63 -23.05
N ASP A 659 -23.35 27.37 -23.12
CA ASP A 659 -23.82 28.22 -22.01
C ASP A 659 -24.26 27.39 -20.78
N ILE A 660 -24.94 26.25 -21.00
CA ILE A 660 -25.29 25.31 -19.92
C ILE A 660 -24.03 24.69 -19.31
N ALA A 661 -23.08 24.22 -20.13
CA ALA A 661 -21.82 23.66 -19.65
C ALA A 661 -21.00 24.71 -18.86
N LYS A 662 -21.00 25.96 -19.32
CA LYS A 662 -20.37 27.10 -18.62
C LYS A 662 -21.04 27.37 -17.28
N TYR A 663 -22.37 27.49 -17.23
CA TYR A 663 -23.11 27.73 -16.00
C TYR A 663 -22.88 26.61 -14.95
N ILE A 664 -22.85 25.35 -15.38
CA ILE A 664 -22.54 24.21 -14.51
C ILE A 664 -21.09 24.28 -14.00
N LYS A 665 -20.13 24.68 -14.85
CA LYS A 665 -18.75 24.92 -14.42
C LYS A 665 -18.62 26.08 -13.43
N GLU A 666 -19.39 27.15 -13.60
CA GLU A 666 -19.32 28.34 -12.74
C GLU A 666 -19.96 28.11 -11.36
N ASN A 667 -21.04 27.32 -11.27
CA ASN A 667 -21.84 27.18 -10.05
C ASN A 667 -21.67 25.84 -9.29
N GLN A 668 -20.72 24.99 -9.67
CA GLN A 668 -20.32 23.85 -8.84
C GLN A 668 -19.61 24.32 -7.55
N VAL A 669 -20.27 24.13 -6.41
CA VAL A 669 -19.60 24.12 -5.09
C VAL A 669 -18.59 22.97 -5.09
N LEU A 670 -17.33 23.31 -4.80
CA LEU A 670 -16.21 22.39 -4.75
C LEU A 670 -15.38 22.68 -3.50
N ASP A 671 -14.67 21.66 -3.01
CA ASP A 671 -13.54 21.88 -2.10
C ASP A 671 -12.55 22.86 -2.74
N SER A 672 -11.97 23.73 -1.91
CA SER A 672 -11.18 24.88 -2.37
C SER A 672 -10.04 24.48 -3.33
N PRO A 673 -9.74 25.31 -4.34
CA PRO A 673 -8.64 25.03 -5.25
C PRO A 673 -7.33 24.92 -4.48
N VAL A 674 -6.61 23.84 -4.77
CA VAL A 674 -5.25 23.52 -4.33
C VAL A 674 -4.39 24.78 -4.38
N GLN A 675 -3.98 25.25 -3.20
CA GLN A 675 -3.15 26.44 -3.08
C GLN A 675 -1.68 26.08 -3.37
N GLY A 676 -0.84 27.07 -3.66
CA GLY A 676 0.56 26.84 -4.07
C GLY A 676 1.46 26.11 -3.05
N GLY A 677 0.96 25.82 -1.83
CA GLY A 677 1.63 24.99 -0.83
C GLY A 677 1.23 23.50 -0.84
N ASP A 678 0.15 23.10 -1.51
CA ASP A 678 -0.34 21.71 -1.49
C ASP A 678 0.50 20.74 -2.35
N PHE A 679 1.17 21.28 -3.38
CA PHE A 679 2.12 20.58 -4.25
C PHE A 679 3.38 21.43 -4.46
N SER A 680 4.53 20.78 -4.52
CA SER A 680 5.81 21.38 -4.98
C SER A 680 6.78 20.27 -5.34
N ILE A 681 7.78 20.61 -6.14
CA ILE A 681 8.94 19.77 -6.55
C ILE A 681 10.16 20.67 -6.67
N ALA A 682 11.37 20.12 -6.59
CA ALA A 682 12.57 20.89 -6.91
C ALA A 682 12.53 21.37 -8.38
N PRO A 683 13.03 22.57 -8.71
CA PRO A 683 13.07 23.07 -10.08
C PRO A 683 14.09 22.33 -10.96
N LYS A 684 15.04 21.61 -10.35
CA LYS A 684 16.07 20.83 -11.03
C LYS A 684 16.47 19.60 -10.20
N TYR A 685 16.56 18.46 -10.85
CA TYR A 685 17.06 17.19 -10.33
C TYR A 685 18.35 16.84 -11.06
N TYR A 686 19.44 16.61 -10.33
CA TYR A 686 20.68 16.08 -10.90
C TYR A 686 20.62 14.55 -10.84
N TRP A 687 20.79 13.88 -11.98
CA TRP A 687 20.61 12.43 -12.06
C TRP A 687 21.65 11.75 -12.97
N PRO A 688 22.16 10.56 -12.60
CA PRO A 688 23.09 9.80 -13.43
C PRO A 688 22.44 9.22 -14.69
N VAL A 689 23.14 9.33 -15.82
CA VAL A 689 22.74 8.75 -17.13
C VAL A 689 22.59 7.23 -17.05
N GLY A 690 21.61 6.69 -17.77
CA GLY A 690 21.30 5.26 -17.84
C GLY A 690 20.57 4.68 -16.61
N LYS A 691 20.43 5.44 -15.53
CA LYS A 691 19.71 5.03 -14.31
C LYS A 691 18.25 5.49 -14.38
N GLU A 692 17.34 4.72 -13.81
CA GLU A 692 15.92 5.12 -13.74
C GLU A 692 15.76 6.30 -12.77
N PHE A 693 15.00 7.32 -13.19
CA PHE A 693 14.54 8.43 -12.37
C PHE A 693 13.07 8.19 -12.01
N ASN A 694 12.75 8.42 -10.73
CA ASN A 694 11.40 8.34 -10.19
C ASN A 694 11.09 9.65 -9.46
N LEU A 695 9.93 10.25 -9.73
CA LEU A 695 9.41 11.41 -9.03
C LEU A 695 8.02 11.08 -8.46
N TYR A 696 7.98 10.78 -7.17
CA TYR A 696 6.82 10.28 -6.43
C TYR A 696 5.86 11.42 -6.06
N THR A 697 4.82 11.58 -6.88
CA THR A 697 3.72 12.53 -6.63
C THR A 697 2.96 12.22 -5.35
N GLU A 698 2.97 10.95 -4.90
CA GLU A 698 2.47 10.55 -3.57
C GLU A 698 3.16 11.32 -2.43
N ASN A 699 4.47 11.54 -2.52
CA ASN A 699 5.24 12.21 -1.47
C ASN A 699 5.03 13.73 -1.53
N THR A 700 4.87 14.29 -2.73
CA THR A 700 4.82 15.74 -2.97
C THR A 700 3.43 16.36 -2.82
N LEU A 701 2.38 15.57 -2.63
CA LEU A 701 1.01 16.03 -2.36
C LEU A 701 0.68 16.01 -0.86
N LEU A 702 0.18 17.13 -0.33
CA LEU A 702 -0.25 17.22 1.07
C LEU A 702 -1.44 16.29 1.37
N ASN A 703 -2.42 16.24 0.47
CA ASN A 703 -3.62 15.37 0.53
C ASN A 703 -3.62 14.36 -0.64
N TYR A 704 -2.70 13.39 -0.66
CA TYR A 704 -2.55 12.46 -1.80
C TYR A 704 -3.84 11.72 -2.17
N ASP A 705 -4.59 11.17 -1.20
CA ASP A 705 -5.81 10.41 -1.53
C ASP A 705 -6.96 11.25 -2.12
N LEU A 706 -6.93 12.58 -1.93
CA LEU A 706 -7.85 13.52 -2.57
C LEU A 706 -7.37 13.90 -3.98
N TRP A 707 -6.06 14.03 -4.18
CA TRP A 707 -5.45 14.58 -5.41
C TRP A 707 -4.71 13.53 -6.28
N LYS A 708 -4.87 12.24 -6.01
CA LYS A 708 -4.33 11.16 -6.86
C LYS A 708 -4.99 11.19 -8.23
N GLY A 709 -4.17 11.25 -9.29
CA GLY A 709 -4.65 11.46 -10.66
C GLY A 709 -4.92 12.93 -11.05
N HIS A 710 -4.73 13.88 -10.13
CA HIS A 710 -4.80 15.33 -10.42
C HIS A 710 -3.43 15.95 -10.79
N VAL A 711 -2.39 15.13 -10.92
CA VAL A 711 -1.05 15.56 -11.34
C VAL A 711 -0.70 14.80 -12.62
N ASP A 712 -0.65 15.51 -13.74
CA ASP A 712 -0.13 14.99 -15.01
C ASP A 712 1.24 15.60 -15.27
N LEU A 713 2.20 14.77 -15.68
CA LEU A 713 3.61 15.12 -15.86
C LEU A 713 4.21 14.36 -17.04
N SER A 714 4.99 15.07 -17.85
CA SER A 714 5.72 14.56 -19.00
C SER A 714 7.20 14.93 -18.90
N VAL A 715 8.06 14.18 -19.59
CA VAL A 715 9.47 14.56 -19.77
C VAL A 715 9.78 14.68 -21.26
N SER A 716 10.15 15.88 -21.67
CA SER A 716 10.62 16.14 -23.03
C SER A 716 11.94 15.41 -23.31
N GLY A 717 12.07 14.80 -24.49
CA GLY A 717 13.32 14.19 -24.97
C GLY A 717 13.66 12.79 -24.44
N ILE A 718 12.83 12.17 -23.58
CA ILE A 718 13.05 10.79 -23.10
C ILE A 718 11.95 9.85 -23.62
N SER A 719 12.31 8.97 -24.55
CA SER A 719 11.42 7.90 -25.01
C SER A 719 11.15 6.92 -23.88
N GLY A 720 9.88 6.58 -23.63
CA GLY A 720 9.47 5.72 -22.53
C GLY A 720 9.38 6.41 -21.16
N ALA A 721 9.30 7.75 -21.11
CA ALA A 721 8.81 8.43 -19.91
C ALA A 721 7.31 8.13 -19.69
N VAL A 722 6.91 7.76 -18.47
CA VAL A 722 5.55 7.32 -18.12
C VAL A 722 5.12 7.94 -16.79
N GLN A 723 4.01 8.68 -16.80
CA GLN A 723 3.30 9.04 -15.58
C GLN A 723 2.47 7.85 -15.10
N THR A 724 2.71 7.43 -13.86
CA THR A 724 1.91 6.41 -13.16
C THR A 724 1.13 7.06 -12.03
N GLY A 725 0.09 6.41 -11.52
CA GLY A 725 -0.74 6.96 -10.44
C GLY A 725 -0.01 7.36 -9.14
N ARG A 726 1.23 6.89 -8.92
CA ARG A 726 2.09 7.25 -7.77
C ARG A 726 3.31 8.11 -8.12
N SER A 727 3.75 8.10 -9.38
CA SER A 727 5.08 8.62 -9.76
C SER A 727 5.27 8.81 -11.27
N LEU A 728 6.00 9.85 -11.65
CA LEU A 728 6.61 9.96 -12.98
C LEU A 728 7.86 9.08 -13.02
N LYS A 729 7.98 8.25 -14.06
CA LYS A 729 9.11 7.35 -14.30
C LYS A 729 9.77 7.68 -15.64
N CYS A 730 11.09 7.77 -15.69
CA CYS A 730 11.85 7.86 -16.95
C CYS A 730 13.29 7.38 -16.77
N LYS A 731 14.09 7.37 -17.85
CA LYS A 731 15.51 7.02 -17.81
C LYS A 731 16.28 7.89 -18.81
N PRO A 732 17.02 8.92 -18.38
CA PRO A 732 17.83 9.73 -19.31
C PRO A 732 18.94 8.88 -19.92
N THR A 733 19.12 9.00 -21.24
CA THR A 733 20.00 8.11 -22.03
C THR A 733 21.32 8.76 -22.46
N ALA A 734 21.46 10.08 -22.31
CA ALA A 734 22.68 10.85 -22.61
C ALA A 734 22.85 11.99 -21.59
N ASP A 735 24.05 12.57 -21.51
CA ASP A 735 24.28 13.81 -20.77
C ASP A 735 23.43 14.96 -21.36
N GLY A 736 22.76 15.75 -20.50
CA GLY A 736 21.96 16.88 -20.97
C GLY A 736 21.01 17.46 -19.93
N THR A 737 20.04 18.25 -20.39
CA THR A 737 18.94 18.78 -19.58
C THR A 737 17.62 18.44 -20.24
N TYR A 738 16.78 17.68 -19.54
CA TYR A 738 15.46 17.27 -20.00
C TYR A 738 14.39 18.02 -19.19
N ASN A 739 13.47 18.74 -19.84
CA ASN A 739 12.44 19.48 -19.11
C ASN A 739 11.31 18.53 -18.69
N ILE A 740 10.97 18.56 -17.40
CA ILE A 740 9.74 18.01 -16.83
C ILE A 740 8.66 19.09 -16.97
N SER A 741 7.55 18.76 -17.62
CA SER A 741 6.45 19.69 -17.90
C SER A 741 5.11 19.02 -17.65
N GLY A 742 4.17 19.76 -17.06
CA GLY A 742 2.82 19.25 -16.83
C GLY A 742 1.92 20.25 -16.11
N SER A 743 0.86 19.75 -15.48
CA SER A 743 -0.15 20.57 -14.83
C SER A 743 -0.66 19.90 -13.56
N PHE A 744 -0.93 20.72 -12.54
CA PHE A 744 -1.87 20.35 -11.50
C PHE A 744 -3.28 20.64 -11.99
N LEU A 745 -4.20 19.68 -11.83
CA LEU A 745 -5.59 19.76 -12.28
C LEU A 745 -6.51 19.93 -11.07
N ASN A 746 -7.37 20.94 -11.06
CA ASN A 746 -8.32 21.16 -9.97
C ASN A 746 -9.39 20.03 -9.89
N ALA A 747 -10.34 20.14 -8.95
CA ALA A 747 -11.41 19.15 -8.79
C ALA A 747 -12.32 18.95 -10.05
N LYS A 748 -12.31 19.89 -11.01
CA LYS A 748 -12.99 19.75 -12.32
C LYS A 748 -12.15 19.05 -13.40
N PHE A 749 -10.89 18.75 -13.10
CA PHE A 749 -9.82 18.40 -14.05
C PHE A 749 -9.40 19.55 -15.01
N ASP A 750 -9.84 20.79 -14.74
CA ASP A 750 -9.29 21.98 -15.41
C ASP A 750 -7.91 22.33 -14.82
N VAL A 751 -6.97 22.86 -15.61
CA VAL A 751 -5.62 23.23 -15.13
C VAL A 751 -5.70 24.31 -14.05
N ALA A 752 -5.17 24.00 -12.86
CA ALA A 752 -5.05 24.95 -11.75
C ALA A 752 -3.76 25.78 -11.86
N PHE A 753 -2.64 25.11 -12.12
CA PHE A 753 -1.34 25.72 -12.38
C PHE A 753 -0.43 24.75 -13.17
N ASN A 754 0.52 25.32 -13.89
CA ASN A 754 1.52 24.54 -14.63
C ASN A 754 2.70 24.15 -13.72
N ILE A 755 3.23 22.96 -13.94
CA ILE A 755 4.37 22.39 -13.23
C ILE A 755 5.56 22.38 -14.19
N VAL A 756 6.68 22.98 -13.79
CA VAL A 756 7.93 23.03 -14.55
C VAL A 756 9.08 22.62 -13.64
N SER A 757 9.90 21.69 -14.12
CA SER A 757 11.14 21.25 -13.48
C SER A 757 12.09 20.69 -14.55
N GLN A 758 13.29 20.25 -14.17
CA GLN A 758 14.31 19.76 -15.09
C GLN A 758 15.04 18.54 -14.51
N ILE A 759 15.45 17.61 -15.37
CA ILE A 759 16.46 16.60 -15.06
C ILE A 759 17.76 17.01 -15.75
N ARG A 760 18.75 17.45 -14.97
CA ARG A 760 20.15 17.55 -15.40
C ARG A 760 20.73 16.15 -15.35
N ALA A 761 20.76 15.47 -16.49
CA ALA A 761 21.33 14.15 -16.64
C ALA A 761 22.85 14.25 -16.80
N VAL A 762 23.61 13.48 -16.02
CA VAL A 762 25.07 13.59 -15.90
C VAL A 762 25.75 12.26 -16.15
N GLU A 763 26.76 12.24 -17.01
CA GLU A 763 27.61 11.06 -17.20
C GLU A 763 28.58 10.83 -16.03
N LEU A 764 28.83 9.56 -15.72
CA LEU A 764 29.67 9.15 -14.59
C LEU A 764 31.18 9.16 -14.90
N ILE A 765 31.60 9.86 -15.95
CA ILE A 765 32.96 9.79 -16.52
C ILE A 765 33.93 10.85 -15.98
N ASN A 766 33.45 11.92 -15.34
CA ASN A 766 34.34 12.91 -14.74
C ASN A 766 35.05 12.27 -13.52
N THR A 767 36.38 12.40 -13.48
CA THR A 767 37.28 11.85 -12.44
C THR A 767 38.07 12.94 -11.69
N ASN A 768 37.87 14.22 -12.01
CA ASN A 768 38.60 15.36 -11.41
C ASN A 768 38.53 15.34 -9.87
N PRO A 769 39.64 15.58 -9.15
CA PRO A 769 39.65 15.54 -7.69
C PRO A 769 38.61 16.46 -7.05
N VAL A 770 37.82 15.91 -6.13
CA VAL A 770 36.75 16.61 -5.42
C VAL A 770 36.76 16.22 -3.94
N VAL A 771 36.78 17.23 -3.09
CA VAL A 771 36.72 17.06 -1.64
C VAL A 771 35.30 17.39 -1.18
N VAL A 772 34.63 16.42 -0.56
CA VAL A 772 33.23 16.49 -0.14
C VAL A 772 33.14 16.37 1.38
N GLN A 773 32.39 17.26 2.02
CA GLN A 773 31.96 17.08 3.40
C GLN A 773 30.46 16.81 3.45
N ILE A 774 30.04 15.92 4.36
CA ILE A 774 28.64 15.64 4.63
C ILE A 774 28.36 15.97 6.10
N VAL A 775 27.37 16.82 6.35
CA VAL A 775 26.87 17.21 7.67
C VAL A 775 25.41 16.79 7.76
N GLY A 776 25.00 16.16 8.85
CA GLY A 776 23.60 15.77 8.98
C GLY A 776 23.22 14.89 10.15
N ASP A 777 22.05 14.29 10.01
CA ASP A 777 21.43 13.43 11.02
C ASP A 777 21.81 11.93 10.87
N SER A 778 20.94 11.04 11.37
CA SER A 778 21.08 9.59 11.32
C SER A 778 21.25 9.02 9.90
N TYR A 779 20.76 9.70 8.86
CA TYR A 779 20.99 9.29 7.45
C TYR A 779 22.46 9.41 7.08
N THR A 780 23.04 10.57 7.38
CA THR A 780 24.46 10.84 7.13
C THR A 780 25.37 10.07 8.07
N ARG A 781 24.91 9.75 9.29
CA ARG A 781 25.56 8.79 10.19
C ARG A 781 25.62 7.40 9.55
N ARG A 782 24.50 6.85 9.05
CA ARG A 782 24.46 5.48 8.48
C ARG A 782 25.30 5.32 7.21
N GLY A 783 25.54 6.40 6.45
CA GLY A 783 26.49 6.44 5.34
C GLY A 783 26.15 5.60 4.09
N THR A 784 25.11 4.77 4.11
CA THR A 784 24.81 3.76 3.07
C THR A 784 24.59 4.34 1.67
N PHE A 785 24.09 5.57 1.54
CA PHE A 785 23.99 6.26 0.24
C PHE A 785 25.36 6.72 -0.32
N ILE A 786 26.36 6.90 0.56
CA ILE A 786 27.74 7.24 0.20
C ILE A 786 28.48 6.00 -0.31
N GLU A 787 28.18 4.83 0.24
CA GLU A 787 28.71 3.54 -0.27
C GLU A 787 28.28 3.32 -1.72
N GLN A 788 27.08 3.73 -2.11
CA GLN A 788 26.60 3.68 -3.49
C GLN A 788 27.38 4.62 -4.42
N LEU A 789 27.72 5.83 -3.94
CA LEU A 789 28.62 6.74 -4.66
C LEU A 789 29.98 6.10 -4.85
N MET A 790 30.62 5.63 -3.78
CA MET A 790 31.98 5.06 -3.83
C MET A 790 32.07 3.77 -4.65
N ALA A 791 30.99 2.97 -4.70
CA ALA A 791 30.93 1.77 -5.53
C ALA A 791 30.83 2.06 -7.04
N MET A 792 30.29 3.23 -7.43
CA MET A 792 30.09 3.60 -8.83
C MET A 792 31.04 4.70 -9.33
N ILE A 793 31.63 5.49 -8.43
CA ILE A 793 32.66 6.51 -8.70
C ILE A 793 33.72 6.50 -7.57
N PRO A 794 34.59 5.48 -7.51
CA PRO A 794 35.67 5.45 -6.51
C PRO A 794 36.78 6.47 -6.80
N GLN A 795 36.89 6.99 -8.03
CA GLN A 795 38.03 7.81 -8.45
C GLN A 795 37.83 9.30 -8.20
N GLY A 796 38.83 9.91 -7.54
CA GLY A 796 38.92 11.35 -7.32
C GLY A 796 37.96 11.92 -6.27
N VAL A 797 37.16 11.11 -5.58
CA VAL A 797 36.28 11.58 -4.49
C VAL A 797 36.98 11.39 -3.15
N THR A 798 37.04 12.44 -2.32
CA THR A 798 37.62 12.40 -0.97
C THR A 798 36.62 12.95 0.06
N PHE A 799 36.34 12.18 1.10
CA PHE A 799 35.40 12.55 2.17
C PHE A 799 36.11 13.07 3.42
N VAL A 800 35.59 14.14 4.04
CA VAL A 800 36.21 14.79 5.22
C VAL A 800 35.23 15.11 6.35
N GLY A 801 35.73 14.98 7.58
CA GLY A 801 35.02 15.15 8.85
C GLY A 801 35.74 14.40 9.98
N ILE A 802 35.36 14.66 11.23
CA ILE A 802 35.99 14.05 12.42
C ILE A 802 35.38 12.71 12.82
N ARG A 803 34.33 12.25 12.11
CA ARG A 803 33.73 10.93 12.26
C ARG A 803 33.89 10.10 11.00
N ASP A 804 34.07 8.80 11.16
CA ASP A 804 33.93 7.82 10.08
C ASP A 804 32.43 7.48 9.92
N SER A 805 31.97 7.24 8.68
CA SER A 805 30.56 6.90 8.44
C SER A 805 30.23 5.43 8.72
N ALA A 806 31.23 4.54 8.73
CA ALA A 806 31.09 3.15 9.14
C ALA A 806 32.46 2.58 9.54
N ASN A 807 32.51 1.76 10.60
CA ASN A 807 33.74 1.07 11.03
C ASN A 807 34.35 0.17 9.94
N SER A 808 33.54 -0.28 8.98
CA SER A 808 33.97 -1.08 7.82
C SER A 808 34.69 -0.28 6.72
N ASN A 809 34.61 1.06 6.75
CA ASN A 809 35.20 1.91 5.72
C ASN A 809 35.68 3.28 6.26
N PRO A 810 36.83 3.34 6.96
CA PRO A 810 37.40 4.57 7.52
C PRO A 810 37.95 5.56 6.48
N SER A 811 37.77 5.29 5.17
CA SER A 811 38.05 6.27 4.11
C SER A 811 36.88 7.25 3.88
N VAL A 812 35.68 6.92 4.35
CA VAL A 812 34.48 7.77 4.22
C VAL A 812 34.23 8.49 5.54
N ARG A 813 34.48 9.79 5.55
CA ARG A 813 34.37 10.67 6.73
C ARG A 813 33.21 11.66 6.61
N CYS A 814 32.60 11.99 7.73
CA CYS A 814 31.46 12.89 7.80
C CYS A 814 31.37 13.62 9.15
N GLU A 815 30.39 14.50 9.26
CA GLU A 815 29.89 15.08 10.50
C GLU A 815 28.49 14.56 10.85
N GLY A 816 28.10 13.37 10.38
CA GLY A 816 26.77 12.80 10.64
C GLY A 816 26.59 12.27 12.07
N ARG A 817 25.46 12.58 12.73
CA ARG A 817 25.16 12.19 14.13
C ARG A 817 23.71 11.69 14.28
N GLY A 818 23.49 10.63 15.05
CA GLY A 818 22.17 10.00 15.20
C GLY A 818 21.27 10.76 16.18
N GLY A 819 19.98 10.91 15.87
CA GLY A 819 19.03 11.66 16.72
C GLY A 819 19.28 13.17 16.83
N TRP A 820 20.38 13.67 16.25
CA TRP A 820 20.78 15.07 16.35
C TRP A 820 19.92 16.02 15.52
N THR A 821 19.63 17.16 16.13
CA THR A 821 18.95 18.34 15.55
C THR A 821 19.96 19.41 15.15
N LEU A 822 19.58 20.34 14.27
CA LEU A 822 20.43 21.47 13.86
C LEU A 822 20.89 22.31 15.05
N VAL A 823 20.03 22.54 16.06
CA VAL A 823 20.38 23.34 17.25
C VAL A 823 21.59 22.77 18.00
N GLN A 824 21.80 21.46 18.00
CA GLN A 824 22.97 20.82 18.63
C GLN A 824 24.27 21.05 17.86
N TYR A 825 24.22 21.28 16.53
CA TYR A 825 25.40 21.62 15.73
C TYR A 825 25.91 23.04 15.94
N VAL A 826 25.01 23.98 16.30
CA VAL A 826 25.27 25.43 16.29
C VAL A 826 25.10 26.11 17.66
N THR A 827 24.95 25.35 18.74
CA THR A 827 24.84 25.88 20.11
C THR A 827 25.89 25.22 21.01
N LEU A 828 26.54 26.00 21.87
CA LEU A 828 27.52 25.50 22.84
C LEU A 828 26.87 24.45 23.77
N SER A 829 27.61 23.38 24.07
CA SER A 829 27.23 22.41 25.09
C SER A 829 28.45 21.96 25.88
N LYS A 830 28.26 21.93 27.20
CA LYS A 830 29.22 21.42 28.20
C LYS A 830 29.10 19.90 28.40
N VAL A 831 28.15 19.27 27.70
CA VAL A 831 27.85 17.82 27.75
C VAL A 831 28.30 17.11 26.47
N TRP A 832 28.16 17.75 25.29
CA TRP A 832 28.49 17.15 23.99
C TRP A 832 29.29 18.09 23.09
N TYR A 833 30.06 17.53 22.15
CA TYR A 833 30.86 18.34 21.23
C TYR A 833 30.07 18.81 20.00
N SER A 834 29.69 20.08 20.01
CA SER A 834 29.06 20.82 18.89
C SER A 834 30.15 21.30 17.90
N PRO A 835 30.29 20.71 16.69
CA PRO A 835 31.52 20.85 15.91
C PRO A 835 31.75 22.24 15.30
N PHE A 836 30.71 23.04 15.04
CA PHE A 836 30.86 24.35 14.39
C PHE A 836 30.87 25.52 15.37
N VAL A 837 30.84 25.24 16.67
CA VAL A 837 30.75 26.25 17.73
C VAL A 837 32.14 26.52 18.29
N HIS A 838 32.66 27.72 18.07
CA HIS A 838 33.97 28.16 18.55
C HIS A 838 33.87 29.57 19.15
N PRO A 839 34.83 29.97 20.00
CA PRO A 839 35.03 31.36 20.38
C PRO A 839 35.08 32.24 19.12
N LEU A 840 34.27 33.30 19.03
CA LEU A 840 34.35 34.22 17.90
C LEU A 840 35.55 35.14 18.02
N GLU A 841 35.92 35.49 19.25
CA GLU A 841 37.03 36.40 19.56
C GLU A 841 38.37 35.67 19.66
N GLY A 842 39.46 36.43 19.45
CA GLY A 842 40.84 35.96 19.52
C GLY A 842 41.21 34.81 18.56
N SER A 843 42.41 34.29 18.75
CA SER A 843 42.94 33.09 18.07
C SER A 843 42.39 31.76 18.63
N TYR A 844 41.46 31.80 19.59
CA TYR A 844 41.01 30.64 20.34
C TYR A 844 40.27 29.59 19.49
N LEU A 845 40.58 28.31 19.71
CA LEU A 845 39.99 27.15 19.01
C LEU A 845 39.37 26.17 20.01
N TYR A 846 38.04 26.04 20.01
CA TYR A 846 37.36 25.05 20.86
C TYR A 846 37.59 23.61 20.41
N MET A 847 38.23 22.85 21.30
CA MET A 847 38.53 21.42 21.14
C MET A 847 37.49 20.53 21.85
N GLY A 848 36.51 21.10 22.58
CA GLY A 848 35.38 20.36 23.16
C GLY A 848 35.42 20.21 24.69
N ASN A 849 34.85 19.10 25.17
CA ASN A 849 34.65 18.78 26.59
C ASN A 849 35.58 17.61 27.01
N THR A 850 36.25 17.67 28.16
CA THR A 850 37.15 16.59 28.61
C THR A 850 36.44 15.24 28.74
N GLU A 851 35.26 15.22 29.36
CA GLU A 851 34.47 13.99 29.56
C GLU A 851 34.03 13.36 28.23
N PHE A 852 33.78 14.18 27.20
CA PHE A 852 33.41 13.70 25.87
C PHE A 852 34.55 12.92 25.21
N TRP A 853 35.79 13.38 25.34
CA TRP A 853 36.96 12.69 24.75
C TRP A 853 37.42 11.48 25.55
N ILE A 854 37.18 11.45 26.87
CA ILE A 854 37.34 10.23 27.67
C ILE A 854 36.37 9.15 27.16
N LYS A 855 35.07 9.48 27.00
CA LYS A 855 34.06 8.55 26.45
C LYS A 855 34.35 8.16 24.99
N ALA A 856 34.88 9.08 24.18
CA ALA A 856 35.35 8.81 22.82
C ALA A 856 36.43 7.71 22.82
N ASN A 857 37.49 7.89 23.62
CA ASN A 857 38.60 6.95 23.71
C ASN A 857 38.21 5.60 24.33
N GLN A 858 37.26 5.57 25.27
CA GLN A 858 36.68 4.33 25.81
C GLN A 858 35.88 3.52 24.78
N GLY A 859 35.50 4.10 23.64
CA GLY A 859 34.75 3.39 22.59
C GLY A 859 33.32 3.01 23.01
N LEU A 860 32.67 3.85 23.82
CA LEU A 860 31.32 3.54 24.32
C LEU A 860 30.29 3.46 23.17
N PRO A 861 29.55 2.35 23.04
CA PRO A 861 28.48 2.24 22.05
C PRO A 861 27.26 3.09 22.42
N ASP A 862 26.36 3.26 21.46
CA ASP A 862 25.13 4.09 21.54
C ASP A 862 24.08 3.61 22.58
N SER A 863 24.35 2.51 23.30
CA SER A 863 23.44 1.89 24.27
C SER A 863 23.18 2.73 25.52
N VAL A 864 23.91 3.83 25.73
CA VAL A 864 23.69 4.78 26.84
C VAL A 864 22.51 5.75 26.58
N GLY A 865 21.80 5.61 25.45
CA GLY A 865 20.56 6.34 25.17
C GLY A 865 20.73 7.82 24.83
N GLN A 866 21.96 8.29 24.59
CA GLN A 866 22.26 9.70 24.34
C GLN A 866 22.46 10.06 22.85
N GLY A 867 22.37 9.11 21.92
CA GLY A 867 22.53 9.33 20.47
C GLY A 867 23.99 9.41 19.99
N TYR A 868 24.93 8.96 20.81
CA TYR A 868 26.37 8.95 20.53
C TYR A 868 26.89 7.53 20.42
N ASP A 869 27.21 7.10 19.19
CA ASP A 869 28.27 6.10 19.03
C ASP A 869 29.62 6.81 19.07
N TYR A 870 30.27 6.73 20.23
CA TYR A 870 31.56 7.34 20.52
C TYR A 870 32.70 6.68 19.73
N ASN A 871 32.50 5.45 19.23
CA ASN A 871 33.55 4.71 18.53
C ASN A 871 34.06 5.42 17.27
N TRP A 872 33.17 6.02 16.49
CA TRP A 872 33.49 6.43 15.11
C TRP A 872 34.19 7.79 15.03
N PHE A 873 34.54 8.43 16.15
CA PHE A 873 35.35 9.66 16.15
C PHE A 873 36.82 9.33 15.88
N ASN A 874 37.28 9.56 14.65
CA ASN A 874 38.64 9.23 14.21
C ASN A 874 39.72 10.13 14.85
N VAL A 875 39.33 11.29 15.38
CA VAL A 875 40.21 12.23 16.11
C VAL A 875 40.45 11.87 17.58
N LYS A 876 39.74 10.89 18.15
CA LYS A 876 39.76 10.60 19.61
C LYS A 876 41.16 10.35 20.18
N GLY A 877 42.03 9.66 19.43
CA GLY A 877 43.41 9.37 19.81
C GLY A 877 44.34 10.58 19.86
N GLN A 878 43.85 11.79 19.54
CA GLN A 878 44.55 13.05 19.78
C GLN A 878 44.41 13.54 21.23
N PHE A 879 43.60 12.86 22.06
CA PHE A 879 43.27 13.25 23.43
C PHE A 879 43.72 12.19 24.44
N ASN A 880 44.07 12.63 25.65
CA ASN A 880 44.46 11.77 26.76
C ASN A 880 43.27 10.91 27.22
N THR A 881 43.50 9.61 27.39
CA THR A 881 42.47 8.62 27.74
C THR A 881 41.89 8.79 29.14
N SER A 882 42.63 9.42 30.06
CA SER A 882 42.24 9.61 31.46
C SER A 882 41.78 11.04 31.77
N THR A 883 42.35 12.06 31.11
CA THR A 883 42.06 13.48 31.40
C THR A 883 41.26 14.19 30.32
N GLY A 884 41.12 13.60 29.12
CA GLY A 884 40.35 14.18 28.01
C GLY A 884 40.99 15.37 27.30
N TYR A 885 42.10 15.92 27.82
CA TYR A 885 42.84 17.01 27.20
C TYR A 885 43.63 16.57 25.95
N PRO A 886 43.87 17.45 24.96
CA PRO A 886 44.75 17.18 23.83
C PRO A 886 46.14 16.69 24.26
N LEU A 887 46.70 15.72 23.54
CA LEU A 887 48.07 15.22 23.72
C LEU A 887 49.13 16.15 23.11
N ALA A 888 48.73 16.97 22.13
CA ALA A 888 49.58 17.96 21.47
C ALA A 888 48.80 19.28 21.25
N PRO A 889 48.48 20.02 22.34
CA PRO A 889 47.72 21.25 22.24
C PRO A 889 48.49 22.37 21.56
N ARG A 890 47.77 23.20 20.80
CA ARG A 890 48.27 24.43 20.18
C ARG A 890 48.04 25.61 21.12
N ALA A 891 48.86 26.66 21.01
CA ALA A 891 48.61 27.90 21.74
C ALA A 891 47.23 28.47 21.35
N ASN A 892 46.39 28.74 22.35
CA ASN A 892 44.97 29.10 22.24
C ASN A 892 44.00 27.97 21.85
N ASP A 893 44.39 26.69 21.86
CA ASP A 893 43.38 25.62 21.95
C ASP A 893 42.62 25.77 23.29
N VAL A 894 41.29 25.66 23.27
CA VAL A 894 40.38 25.86 24.40
C VAL A 894 39.55 24.60 24.64
N MET A 895 39.40 24.22 25.91
CA MET A 895 38.61 23.05 26.33
C MET A 895 37.75 23.39 27.55
N TYR A 896 36.56 22.80 27.63
CA TYR A 896 35.78 22.76 28.86
C TYR A 896 36.20 21.55 29.68
N ASP A 897 36.63 21.78 30.92
CA ASP A 897 36.96 20.74 31.88
C ASP A 897 35.70 20.37 32.68
N ASN A 898 35.18 19.16 32.44
CA ASN A 898 34.00 18.63 33.13
C ASN A 898 34.23 18.36 34.63
N ALA A 899 35.46 18.10 35.07
CA ALA A 899 35.79 17.86 36.47
C ALA A 899 35.94 19.16 37.25
N GLN A 900 36.43 20.23 36.60
CA GLN A 900 36.59 21.56 37.20
C GLN A 900 35.41 22.51 36.91
N ALA A 901 34.48 22.11 36.04
CA ALA A 901 33.31 22.88 35.56
C ALA A 901 33.64 24.25 34.93
N LYS A 902 34.81 24.37 34.29
CA LYS A 902 35.42 25.63 33.83
C LYS A 902 36.03 25.49 32.44
N PHE A 903 36.27 26.62 31.77
CA PHE A 903 37.06 26.65 30.52
C PHE A 903 38.53 26.89 30.82
N PHE A 904 39.39 26.20 30.07
CA PHE A 904 40.84 26.38 30.08
C PHE A 904 41.34 26.60 28.66
N TYR A 905 42.41 27.38 28.51
CA TYR A 905 43.16 27.53 27.27
C TYR A 905 44.62 27.13 27.46
N TRP A 906 45.27 26.63 26.41
CA TRP A 906 46.70 26.35 26.42
C TRP A 906 47.50 27.60 26.06
N ASP A 907 48.39 28.06 26.94
CA ASP A 907 49.22 29.25 26.69
C ASP A 907 50.45 28.97 25.80
N GLY A 908 50.77 27.69 25.58
CA GLY A 908 52.00 27.21 24.95
C GLY A 908 52.81 26.26 25.86
N SER A 909 52.55 26.29 27.17
CA SER A 909 53.27 25.58 28.22
C SER A 909 52.37 24.96 29.32
N ALA A 910 51.20 25.56 29.59
CA ALA A 910 50.26 25.16 30.62
C ALA A 910 48.80 25.41 30.20
N TRP A 911 47.87 24.71 30.85
CA TRP A 911 46.44 25.00 30.77
C TRP A 911 46.07 26.04 31.83
N LEU A 912 45.58 27.21 31.41
CA LEU A 912 45.19 28.32 32.27
C LEU A 912 43.68 28.56 32.18
N GLU A 913 43.07 28.91 33.31
CA GLU A 913 41.62 29.19 33.37
C GLU A 913 41.26 30.44 32.55
N ILE A 914 40.12 30.40 31.85
CA ILE A 914 39.56 31.54 31.10
C ILE A 914 38.05 31.62 31.31
N ALA A 915 37.52 32.84 31.45
CA ALA A 915 36.10 33.07 31.61
C ALA A 915 35.34 32.82 30.29
N GLU A 916 34.17 32.17 30.37
CA GLU A 916 33.31 31.88 29.21
C GLU A 916 32.86 33.16 28.47
N SER A 917 32.68 34.26 29.22
CA SER A 917 32.37 35.59 28.67
C SER A 917 33.49 36.17 27.81
N THR A 918 34.75 35.81 28.04
CA THR A 918 35.90 36.23 27.22
C THR A 918 36.01 35.45 25.91
N LEU A 919 35.29 34.33 25.78
CA LEU A 919 35.35 33.47 24.59
C LEU A 919 34.31 33.85 23.53
N ASN A 920 33.14 34.37 23.94
CA ASN A 920 32.05 34.79 23.04
C ASN A 920 31.74 33.74 21.95
N PHE A 921 31.18 32.60 22.35
CA PHE A 921 30.97 31.44 21.47
C PHE A 921 29.90 31.66 20.38
N GLY A 922 30.22 31.28 19.15
CA GLY A 922 29.30 31.32 18.01
C GLY A 922 29.70 30.38 16.87
N VAL A 923 28.99 30.46 15.74
CA VAL A 923 29.17 29.54 14.60
C VAL A 923 30.34 29.98 13.73
N SER A 924 31.46 29.25 13.78
CA SER A 924 32.65 29.50 12.96
C SER A 924 33.15 28.24 12.27
N TYR A 925 32.68 28.02 11.05
CA TYR A 925 33.14 26.93 10.19
C TYR A 925 34.64 27.07 9.84
N ALA A 926 35.16 28.30 9.77
CA ALA A 926 36.59 28.57 9.61
C ALA A 926 37.42 28.01 10.79
N LYS A 927 37.01 28.29 12.04
CA LYS A 927 37.71 27.77 13.23
C LYS A 927 37.55 26.26 13.38
N TYR A 928 36.40 25.68 13.00
CA TYR A 928 36.24 24.22 12.89
C TYR A 928 37.26 23.60 11.93
N ARG A 929 37.40 24.17 10.72
CA ARG A 929 38.38 23.68 9.74
C ARG A 929 39.82 23.80 10.26
N GLN A 930 40.15 24.86 10.98
CA GLN A 930 41.47 25.08 11.58
C GLN A 930 41.77 24.09 12.72
N ALA A 931 40.83 23.88 13.65
CA ALA A 931 40.98 22.99 14.80
C ALA A 931 41.27 21.54 14.38
N TRP A 932 40.56 21.05 13.37
CA TRP A 932 40.61 19.65 12.92
C TRP A 932 41.40 19.42 11.62
N ASN A 933 42.10 20.45 11.13
CA ASN A 933 42.87 20.41 9.88
C ASN A 933 42.05 19.92 8.65
N ILE A 934 40.81 20.38 8.55
CA ILE A 934 39.93 20.03 7.42
C ILE A 934 40.35 20.87 6.19
N PRO A 935 40.68 20.24 5.05
CA PRO A 935 41.10 20.95 3.84
C PRO A 935 40.00 21.85 3.27
N ALA A 936 40.31 22.62 2.23
CA ALA A 936 39.29 23.32 1.48
C ALA A 936 38.36 22.30 0.80
N VAL A 937 37.06 22.38 1.08
CA VAL A 937 36.05 21.49 0.52
C VAL A 937 35.42 22.14 -0.71
N HIS A 938 35.15 21.31 -1.72
CA HIS A 938 34.55 21.72 -2.99
C HIS A 938 33.02 21.66 -2.91
N ILE A 939 32.51 20.62 -2.22
CA ILE A 939 31.09 20.37 -2.02
C ILE A 939 30.83 20.16 -0.52
N ILE A 940 29.80 20.80 0.03
CA ILE A 940 29.24 20.46 1.35
C ILE A 940 27.79 20.03 1.16
N HIS A 941 27.46 18.84 1.63
CA HIS A 941 26.09 18.33 1.71
C HIS A 941 25.55 18.53 3.12
N LEU A 942 24.50 19.34 3.25
CA LEU A 942 23.76 19.58 4.49
C LEU A 942 22.43 18.81 4.43
N LEU A 943 22.29 17.77 5.25
CA LEU A 943 21.04 16.98 5.37
C LEU A 943 20.60 16.98 6.83
N LEU A 944 19.81 17.99 7.20
CA LEU A 944 19.29 18.23 8.54
C LEU A 944 17.78 18.49 8.47
N GLY A 945 17.09 18.34 9.60
CA GLY A 945 15.64 18.54 9.70
C GLY A 945 14.86 17.27 10.05
N THR A 946 15.37 16.06 9.82
CA THR A 946 14.60 14.84 10.10
C THR A 946 14.23 14.74 11.58
N ASN A 947 15.20 14.95 12.48
CA ASN A 947 14.95 14.92 13.93
C ASN A 947 14.24 16.19 14.42
N ASP A 948 14.60 17.35 13.86
CA ASP A 948 14.01 18.66 14.19
C ASP A 948 12.49 18.68 13.98
N PHE A 949 11.99 17.93 12.98
CA PHE A 949 10.57 17.92 12.61
C PHE A 949 9.84 16.58 12.84
N ALA A 950 10.51 15.46 13.17
CA ALA A 950 9.85 14.17 13.43
C ALA A 950 8.84 14.22 14.62
N GLY A 951 9.06 15.13 15.56
CA GLY A 951 8.17 15.43 16.68
C GLY A 951 7.08 16.48 16.39
N ALA A 952 7.18 17.25 15.31
CA ALA A 952 6.35 18.43 15.07
C ALA A 952 4.91 18.12 14.59
N THR A 953 4.04 19.13 14.64
CA THR A 953 2.67 19.10 14.10
C THR A 953 2.53 20.21 13.05
N MET A 954 1.42 20.21 12.30
CA MET A 954 1.11 21.33 11.40
C MET A 954 0.97 22.67 12.15
N SER A 955 0.59 22.66 13.43
CA SER A 955 0.47 23.86 14.27
C SER A 955 1.81 24.34 14.84
N THR A 956 2.77 23.45 15.13
CA THR A 956 4.10 23.86 15.62
C THR A 956 5.13 24.10 14.51
N PHE A 957 4.87 23.60 13.29
CA PHE A 957 5.81 23.66 12.16
C PHE A 957 6.37 25.07 11.90
N ALA A 958 5.52 26.11 11.85
CA ALA A 958 5.96 27.45 11.45
C ALA A 958 7.00 28.06 12.41
N GLY A 959 6.78 27.98 13.73
CA GLY A 959 7.71 28.49 14.74
C GLY A 959 9.01 27.68 14.83
N LEU A 960 8.91 26.36 14.67
CA LEU A 960 10.08 25.48 14.55
C LEU A 960 10.89 25.79 13.30
N TYR A 961 10.23 26.02 12.15
CA TYR A 961 10.90 26.34 10.91
C TYR A 961 11.57 27.72 10.91
N ALA A 962 10.95 28.76 11.48
CA ALA A 962 11.61 30.06 11.68
C ALA A 962 12.89 29.96 12.54
N SER A 963 12.84 29.12 13.58
CA SER A 963 13.98 28.85 14.47
C SER A 963 15.07 28.02 13.80
N PHE A 964 14.68 27.03 12.98
CA PHE A 964 15.59 26.21 12.17
C PHE A 964 16.28 27.06 11.08
N LYS A 965 15.49 27.81 10.30
CA LYS A 965 15.96 28.63 9.18
C LYS A 965 17.05 29.62 9.62
N THR A 966 16.81 30.39 10.67
CA THR A 966 17.79 31.35 11.23
C THR A 966 19.14 30.69 11.56
N ARG A 967 19.10 29.47 12.12
CA ARG A 967 20.30 28.68 12.44
C ARG A 967 20.98 28.09 11.20
N TYR A 968 20.19 27.75 10.18
CA TYR A 968 20.67 27.15 8.94
C TYR A 968 21.32 28.19 8.03
N ASP A 969 20.71 29.37 7.88
CA ASP A 969 21.30 30.54 7.23
C ASP A 969 22.61 30.97 7.92
N SER A 970 22.65 30.98 9.26
CA SER A 970 23.88 31.27 10.02
C SER A 970 25.02 30.28 9.71
N LEU A 971 24.72 28.99 9.65
CA LEU A 971 25.70 27.96 9.27
C LEU A 971 26.14 28.12 7.80
N ILE A 972 25.22 28.36 6.87
CA ILE A 972 25.50 28.59 5.45
C ILE A 972 26.37 29.84 5.25
N ALA A 973 26.09 30.93 5.98
CA ALA A 973 26.89 32.16 5.95
C ALA A 973 28.30 31.93 6.50
N SER A 974 28.43 31.23 7.64
CA SER A 974 29.73 30.87 8.24
C SER A 974 30.57 29.98 7.31
N ILE A 975 29.92 29.04 6.60
CA ILE A 975 30.53 28.22 5.55
C ILE A 975 31.02 29.08 4.37
N LYS A 976 30.16 29.94 3.80
CA LYS A 976 30.50 30.80 2.65
C LYS A 976 31.61 31.81 2.99
N ALA A 977 31.61 32.36 4.21
CA ALA A 977 32.67 33.26 4.67
C ALA A 977 34.05 32.56 4.73
N ALA A 978 34.08 31.27 5.11
CA ALA A 978 35.30 30.48 5.16
C ALA A 978 35.76 29.94 3.79
N LEU A 979 34.83 29.74 2.85
CA LEU A 979 35.07 29.19 1.51
C LEU A 979 34.09 29.79 0.48
N PRO A 980 34.36 30.99 -0.10
CA PRO A 980 33.40 31.67 -0.98
C PRO A 980 32.99 30.89 -2.25
N GLY A 981 33.86 30.00 -2.75
CA GLY A 981 33.62 29.15 -3.91
C GLY A 981 33.00 27.78 -3.61
N VAL A 982 32.62 27.47 -2.37
CA VAL A 982 32.07 26.16 -2.01
C VAL A 982 30.65 25.96 -2.56
N LYS A 983 30.39 24.76 -3.08
CA LYS A 983 29.06 24.36 -3.57
C LYS A 983 28.29 23.67 -2.44
N ILE A 984 27.20 24.28 -1.98
CA ILE A 984 26.41 23.76 -0.86
C ILE A 984 25.18 23.05 -1.41
N VAL A 985 25.10 21.76 -1.17
CA VAL A 985 23.93 20.93 -1.47
C VAL A 985 23.03 20.87 -0.25
N ILE A 986 21.86 21.49 -0.36
CA ILE A 986 20.77 21.38 0.61
C ILE A 986 20.01 20.07 0.33
N GLY A 987 20.29 19.06 1.13
CA GLY A 987 19.56 17.80 1.13
C GLY A 987 18.22 17.97 1.84
N ILE A 988 17.12 17.74 1.14
CA ILE A 988 15.78 17.73 1.74
C ILE A 988 15.54 16.33 2.34
N PRO A 989 15.19 16.21 3.64
CA PRO A 989 14.86 14.92 4.25
C PRO A 989 13.82 14.12 3.46
N VAL A 990 13.96 12.79 3.42
CA VAL A 990 13.02 11.92 2.71
C VAL A 990 11.62 11.94 3.35
N SER A 991 10.57 11.72 2.56
CA SER A 991 9.22 11.53 3.08
C SER A 991 9.17 10.28 3.97
N SER A 992 8.49 10.38 5.12
CA SER A 992 8.32 9.25 6.03
C SER A 992 7.62 8.05 5.37
N GLY A 993 7.93 6.85 5.86
CA GLY A 993 7.27 5.61 5.47
C GLY A 993 5.76 5.62 5.74
N ARG A 994 5.05 4.58 5.30
CA ARG A 994 3.61 4.45 5.59
C ARG A 994 3.36 4.10 7.05
N GLN A 995 2.66 4.99 7.75
CA GLN A 995 2.33 4.86 9.16
C GLN A 995 1.03 4.04 9.34
N GLY A 996 1.17 2.74 9.62
CA GLY A 996 0.11 1.97 10.27
C GLY A 996 -0.14 2.48 11.70
N CYS A 997 -1.38 2.35 12.19
CA CYS A 997 -1.98 2.95 13.41
C CYS A 997 -1.86 4.50 13.58
N ASP A 998 -0.73 5.09 13.19
CA ASP A 998 -0.51 6.55 13.04
C ASP A 998 -1.18 7.17 11.78
N GLY A 999 -1.96 6.39 11.01
CA GLY A 999 -2.96 6.91 10.06
C GLY A 999 -2.99 6.28 8.65
N VAL A 1000 -3.78 5.21 8.45
CA VAL A 1000 -4.21 4.77 7.11
C VAL A 1000 -5.44 5.58 6.68
N GLY A 1001 -5.25 6.87 6.43
CA GLY A 1001 -6.30 7.80 6.01
C GLY A 1001 -6.24 9.16 6.72
N THR A 1002 -6.56 10.21 5.96
CA THR A 1002 -6.75 11.64 6.32
C THR A 1002 -5.69 12.37 7.15
N THR A 1003 -4.96 11.77 8.10
CA THR A 1003 -4.17 12.51 9.12
C THR A 1003 -2.70 12.07 9.30
N GLU A 1004 -2.02 11.54 8.26
CA GLU A 1004 -0.58 11.18 8.29
C GLU A 1004 0.35 12.33 8.77
N ARG A 1005 0.57 12.45 10.08
CA ARG A 1005 1.21 13.63 10.71
C ARG A 1005 2.62 13.87 10.19
N ARG A 1006 3.50 12.86 10.24
CA ARG A 1006 4.91 13.01 9.83
C ARG A 1006 5.01 13.34 8.34
N LYS A 1007 4.21 12.69 7.50
CA LYS A 1007 4.19 12.93 6.05
C LYS A 1007 3.76 14.36 5.70
N ARG A 1008 2.73 14.90 6.37
CA ARG A 1008 2.29 16.30 6.21
C ARG A 1008 3.36 17.30 6.67
N VAL A 1009 4.02 17.03 7.78
CA VAL A 1009 5.07 17.90 8.36
C VAL A 1009 6.35 17.87 7.51
N PHE A 1010 6.83 16.70 7.08
CA PHE A 1010 7.98 16.59 6.19
C PHE A 1010 7.69 17.17 4.80
N LYS A 1011 6.45 17.04 4.29
CA LYS A 1011 6.02 17.76 3.08
C LYS A 1011 6.06 19.29 3.27
N SER A 1012 5.73 19.78 4.46
CA SER A 1012 5.82 21.21 4.79
C SER A 1012 7.27 21.70 4.89
N LEU A 1013 8.16 20.88 5.45
CA LEU A 1013 9.61 21.12 5.45
C LEU A 1013 10.17 21.17 4.01
N HIS A 1014 9.79 20.21 3.16
CA HIS A 1014 10.14 20.17 1.74
C HIS A 1014 9.66 21.43 1.00
N ASN A 1015 8.42 21.89 1.23
CA ASN A 1015 7.94 23.17 0.68
C ASN A 1015 8.82 24.34 1.07
N ALA A 1016 9.11 24.48 2.37
CA ALA A 1016 9.83 25.64 2.90
C ALA A 1016 11.30 25.66 2.46
N LEU A 1017 11.96 24.50 2.46
CA LEU A 1017 13.33 24.36 1.95
C LEU A 1017 13.43 24.65 0.44
N ILE A 1018 12.42 24.30 -0.36
CA ILE A 1018 12.36 24.71 -1.78
C ILE A 1018 12.16 26.21 -1.90
N ALA A 1019 11.22 26.80 -1.14
CA ALA A 1019 10.93 28.24 -1.21
C ALA A 1019 12.15 29.11 -0.84
N ASP A 1020 12.92 28.71 0.17
CA ASP A 1020 14.06 29.48 0.68
C ASP A 1020 15.40 29.25 -0.07
N TYR A 1021 15.62 28.04 -0.60
CA TYR A 1021 16.95 27.63 -1.10
C TYR A 1021 16.98 27.15 -2.56
N ALA A 1022 15.84 26.92 -3.23
CA ALA A 1022 15.84 26.55 -4.65
C ALA A 1022 16.10 27.76 -5.57
N ASN A 1023 16.50 27.49 -6.82
CA ASN A 1023 16.89 28.49 -7.82
C ASN A 1023 18.11 29.37 -7.47
N ARG A 1024 18.76 29.15 -6.32
CA ARG A 1024 19.91 29.92 -5.83
C ARG A 1024 21.28 29.34 -6.26
N GLU A 1025 21.32 28.65 -7.40
CA GLU A 1025 22.54 28.05 -7.97
C GLU A 1025 23.61 29.10 -8.31
N GLY A 1026 23.20 30.33 -8.65
CA GLY A 1026 24.10 31.48 -8.84
C GLY A 1026 24.81 31.93 -7.55
N GLU A 1027 24.34 31.50 -6.38
CA GLU A 1027 25.02 31.66 -5.09
C GLU A 1027 25.74 30.37 -4.65
N ASN A 1028 25.98 29.42 -5.55
CA ASN A 1028 26.46 28.06 -5.26
C ASN A 1028 25.59 27.26 -4.28
N LEU A 1029 24.27 27.54 -4.21
CA LEU A 1029 23.30 26.73 -3.46
C LEU A 1029 22.50 25.81 -4.39
N TYR A 1030 22.47 24.51 -4.07
CA TYR A 1030 21.87 23.47 -4.91
C TYR A 1030 20.92 22.60 -4.09
N ILE A 1031 19.86 22.08 -4.70
CA ILE A 1031 18.87 21.21 -4.03
C ILE A 1031 19.15 19.73 -4.35
N ALA A 1032 19.20 18.90 -3.31
CA ALA A 1032 19.03 17.45 -3.41
C ALA A 1032 17.71 17.04 -2.73
N ASP A 1033 16.62 17.12 -3.49
CA ASP A 1033 15.28 16.75 -3.05
C ASP A 1033 15.13 15.22 -3.03
N TYR A 1034 15.49 14.60 -1.90
CA TYR A 1034 15.26 13.17 -1.66
C TYR A 1034 13.80 12.88 -1.23
N HIS A 1035 13.05 13.89 -0.79
CA HIS A 1035 11.64 13.76 -0.38
C HIS A 1035 10.77 13.25 -1.53
N SER A 1036 11.00 13.74 -2.75
CA SER A 1036 10.21 13.36 -3.91
C SER A 1036 10.77 12.17 -4.72
N THR A 1037 12.02 11.75 -4.52
CA THR A 1037 12.69 10.71 -5.35
C THR A 1037 12.80 9.33 -4.71
N VAL A 1038 12.50 9.19 -3.41
CA VAL A 1038 12.57 7.92 -2.65
C VAL A 1038 11.17 7.34 -2.44
N ASP A 1039 10.99 6.03 -2.67
CA ASP A 1039 9.69 5.37 -2.54
C ASP A 1039 9.31 5.15 -1.07
N ARG A 1040 8.26 5.82 -0.59
CA ARG A 1040 7.78 5.66 0.80
C ARG A 1040 7.14 4.31 1.13
N VAL A 1041 6.97 3.42 0.15
CA VAL A 1041 6.44 2.06 0.31
C VAL A 1041 7.55 1.02 0.20
N TYR A 1042 8.38 1.09 -0.84
CA TYR A 1042 9.41 0.08 -1.12
C TYR A 1042 10.81 0.47 -0.62
N GLY A 1043 11.07 1.75 -0.37
CA GLY A 1043 12.30 2.24 0.26
C GLY A 1043 12.31 2.14 1.79
N TYR A 1044 11.33 1.47 2.42
CA TYR A 1044 11.21 1.33 3.88
C TYR A 1044 11.23 -0.13 4.35
N GLY A 1045 11.63 -0.35 5.61
CA GLY A 1045 11.75 -1.68 6.20
C GLY A 1045 10.40 -2.25 6.67
N LYS A 1046 10.07 -3.47 6.22
CA LYS A 1046 9.05 -4.30 6.87
C LYS A 1046 9.72 -5.09 8.01
N SER A 1047 9.08 -5.16 9.17
CA SER A 1047 9.49 -6.07 10.25
C SER A 1047 8.27 -6.49 11.06
N TYR A 1048 8.34 -7.67 11.65
CA TYR A 1048 7.22 -8.33 12.30
C TYR A 1048 7.36 -8.18 13.83
N SER A 1049 6.67 -7.19 14.40
CA SER A 1049 6.61 -6.94 15.85
C SER A 1049 5.15 -6.86 16.29
N LYS A 1050 4.84 -7.45 17.47
CA LYS A 1050 3.50 -7.47 18.05
C LYS A 1050 3.00 -6.06 18.39
N PRO A 1051 1.68 -5.79 18.36
CA PRO A 1051 1.12 -4.44 18.46
C PRO A 1051 1.27 -3.79 19.86
N PHE A 1052 1.41 -4.60 20.91
CA PHE A 1052 1.72 -4.20 22.29
C PHE A 1052 2.24 -5.42 23.08
N GLU A 1053 2.69 -5.19 24.31
CA GLU A 1053 3.46 -6.16 25.10
C GLU A 1053 2.59 -7.33 25.62
N GLU A 1054 1.34 -7.08 25.96
CA GLU A 1054 0.39 -8.03 26.53
C GLU A 1054 -0.42 -8.83 25.48
N TYR A 1055 0.02 -8.89 24.21
CA TYR A 1055 -0.70 -9.60 23.15
C TYR A 1055 -0.52 -11.12 23.24
N THR A 1056 -1.53 -11.81 23.80
CA THR A 1056 -1.52 -13.26 24.12
C THR A 1056 -2.07 -14.19 23.03
N GLY A 1057 -2.36 -13.70 21.82
CA GLY A 1057 -2.87 -14.52 20.72
C GLY A 1057 -1.90 -15.64 20.31
N THR A 1058 -2.37 -16.88 20.27
CA THR A 1058 -1.57 -18.07 19.95
C THR A 1058 -1.20 -18.16 18.47
N GLU A 1059 0.09 -18.35 18.19
CA GLU A 1059 0.64 -18.37 16.83
C GLU A 1059 0.54 -19.77 16.21
N THR A 1060 -0.46 -20.01 15.35
CA THR A 1060 -0.44 -21.12 14.38
C THR A 1060 -1.37 -20.86 13.19
N LEU A 1061 -0.93 -20.08 12.20
CA LEU A 1061 -1.57 -20.07 10.87
C LEU A 1061 -0.57 -19.84 9.73
N THR A 1062 -0.55 -20.77 8.78
CA THR A 1062 0.27 -20.70 7.56
C THR A 1062 -0.32 -19.69 6.57
N LEU A 1063 0.45 -18.66 6.22
CA LEU A 1063 -0.03 -17.54 5.39
C LEU A 1063 -0.13 -17.90 3.90
N THR A 1064 -1.12 -17.31 3.22
CA THR A 1064 -1.22 -17.31 1.75
C THR A 1064 -1.30 -15.88 1.19
N ALA A 1065 -1.15 -15.76 -0.13
CA ALA A 1065 -0.19 -14.82 -0.71
C ALA A 1065 -0.63 -13.35 -0.90
N GLN A 1066 -1.58 -12.79 -0.12
CA GLN A 1066 -2.04 -11.42 -0.42
C GLN A 1066 -2.49 -10.49 0.72
N GLN A 1067 -3.08 -10.94 1.85
CA GLN A 1067 -3.77 -10.01 2.78
C GLN A 1067 -3.70 -10.37 4.28
N THR A 1068 -2.70 -9.84 4.98
CA THR A 1068 -2.85 -9.32 6.37
C THR A 1068 -1.73 -8.34 6.72
N GLU A 1069 -1.81 -7.17 6.10
CA GLU A 1069 -1.22 -5.87 6.46
C GLU A 1069 0.06 -5.86 7.34
N ALA A 1070 1.22 -5.79 6.68
CA ALA A 1070 2.51 -5.63 7.33
C ALA A 1070 2.74 -4.19 7.84
N TYR A 1071 3.02 -4.06 9.14
CA TYR A 1071 3.44 -2.82 9.77
C TYR A 1071 4.94 -2.56 9.56
N THR A 1072 5.36 -1.30 9.58
CA THR A 1072 6.76 -0.87 9.45
C THR A 1072 7.35 -0.53 10.82
N SER A 1073 8.40 -1.23 11.24
CA SER A 1073 9.03 -1.00 12.57
C SER A 1073 9.84 0.30 12.66
N ASP A 1074 10.24 0.87 11.52
CA ASP A 1074 10.91 2.17 11.44
C ASP A 1074 10.25 2.99 10.33
N THR A 1075 9.49 4.00 10.70
CA THR A 1075 8.85 4.96 9.76
C THR A 1075 9.70 6.19 9.51
N VAL A 1076 10.84 6.31 10.23
CA VAL A 1076 11.81 7.38 10.02
C VAL A 1076 12.81 6.93 8.96
N HIS A 1077 13.62 5.90 9.21
CA HIS A 1077 14.76 5.54 8.36
C HIS A 1077 14.43 4.56 7.22
N ILE A 1078 15.02 4.83 6.06
CA ILE A 1078 14.90 4.00 4.85
C ILE A 1078 15.71 2.70 4.91
N ASN A 1079 15.31 1.74 4.07
CA ASN A 1079 15.98 0.47 3.84
C ASN A 1079 17.12 0.62 2.81
N LYS A 1080 17.77 -0.50 2.45
CA LYS A 1080 18.85 -0.55 1.46
C LYS A 1080 18.47 0.02 0.09
N ASP A 1081 17.27 -0.26 -0.38
CA ASP A 1081 16.80 0.16 -1.71
C ASP A 1081 16.44 1.65 -1.74
N GLY A 1082 15.88 2.16 -0.63
CA GLY A 1082 15.72 3.60 -0.43
C GLY A 1082 17.07 4.34 -0.38
N PHE A 1083 18.06 3.79 0.34
CA PHE A 1083 19.42 4.35 0.34
C PHE A 1083 20.09 4.28 -1.05
N ALA A 1084 19.73 3.30 -1.88
CA ALA A 1084 20.15 3.26 -3.29
C ALA A 1084 19.50 4.38 -4.12
N GLN A 1085 18.19 4.63 -3.97
CA GLN A 1085 17.50 5.75 -4.63
C GLN A 1085 18.11 7.11 -4.22
N MET A 1086 18.33 7.33 -2.92
CA MET A 1086 19.02 8.52 -2.39
C MET A 1086 20.45 8.64 -2.95
N GLY A 1087 21.17 7.53 -3.02
CA GLY A 1087 22.53 7.45 -3.57
C GLY A 1087 22.62 7.85 -5.04
N LEU A 1088 21.62 7.53 -5.86
CA LEU A 1088 21.58 7.95 -7.28
C LEU A 1088 21.54 9.48 -7.42
N GLN A 1089 20.72 10.16 -6.63
CA GLN A 1089 20.61 11.62 -6.67
C GLN A 1089 21.87 12.30 -6.13
N PHE A 1090 22.40 11.80 -5.01
CA PHE A 1090 23.67 12.29 -4.45
C PHE A 1090 24.84 12.07 -5.42
N MET A 1091 24.81 10.97 -6.20
CA MET A 1091 25.77 10.70 -7.25
C MET A 1091 25.66 11.66 -8.45
N GLY A 1092 24.45 11.91 -8.93
CA GLY A 1092 24.21 12.85 -10.03
C GLY A 1092 24.69 14.26 -9.68
N ILE A 1093 24.38 14.74 -8.47
CA ILE A 1093 24.79 16.09 -8.05
C ILE A 1093 26.30 16.20 -7.77
N VAL A 1094 26.94 15.18 -7.18
CA VAL A 1094 28.41 15.21 -7.00
C VAL A 1094 29.15 15.20 -8.35
N GLN A 1095 28.69 14.45 -9.37
CA GLN A 1095 29.31 14.53 -10.71
C GLN A 1095 29.05 15.86 -11.41
N ALA A 1096 27.87 16.47 -11.26
CA ALA A 1096 27.60 17.79 -11.84
C ALA A 1096 28.40 18.93 -11.18
N LEU A 1097 28.77 18.78 -9.91
CA LEU A 1097 29.33 19.85 -9.10
C LEU A 1097 30.84 19.68 -8.81
N ARG A 1098 31.47 18.54 -9.12
CA ARG A 1098 32.94 18.42 -9.06
C ARG A 1098 33.62 19.37 -10.08
N PRO A 1099 34.92 19.66 -9.92
CA PRO A 1099 35.67 20.51 -10.86
C PRO A 1099 35.79 19.91 -12.27
#